data_AF-A0A5N5MEG9-F1
#
_entry.id   AF-A0A5N5MEG9-F1
#
_cell.length_a   1.000
_cell.length_b   1.000
_cell.length_c   1.000
_cell.angle_alpha   90.00
_cell.angle_beta   90.00
_cell.angle_gamma   90.00
#
_symmetry.space_group_name_H-M   'P 1'
#
loop_
_entity.id
_entity.type
_entity.pdbx_description
1 polymer ?
#
loop_
_entity_poly.entity_id
_entity_poly.type
_entity_poly.pdbx_seq_one_letter_code
_entity_poly.pdbx_strand_id
1 'polypeptide(L)'
;MEFKKERLVRFNDGQNLDKTLPAHETSAPLFRTEGGGINSDRNTSNKVPRFERFQVFPENHHGPYWTERILDPASDVILKWNRIFLFSCLTALFVDPLFFYLPSVTNKEKSSCMDTDLNLGITVTCFRTFADVFSVVHILIKFRTAYVSPSSRVFGRGELVIDPKLIARRYLRSDFFIDLVAALPLPQVEMRLHIRVSPSGIHLCKEVERLYLIFPLSSEIIKATGVVTKTAWAGAAYNLLLYMLASHVLGASWYLLSIERHASCWESACKLELSPVPCNPRYLDCDTLEFPDRKSWEKTTVLFSRCNPDDTSFFNYGMFANALQQKVLSSEFLEKYLYCLWWGLQNLSSYGQSLSTSTFIGETAFAILIAISGLVLFAHLIGNVQTYMQSITVRLEEWRLKRRDTEEWMRHRQLPQSLRERVRRFVQYKWFATRGVDEESILHALPTDLRRDIQRHLCLDLVRRVPFFSQMDDQLLDAICERLVSCLSTQGNYIVREGDPVTEMLFIIRGKLESSTTNGGRTGFFNSITLRPGDFCGEELLAWALLPKSTLNLPSSTRTVRALEEVEAFALRAEDLKFVANQFRRLHSKKLQHTFRFYSYHWRTWAACFIQAAWRRHKKRMIAKSLSMSESFSVSVDEQTVDDETTREEDAPSFAPSNSQAKQHLGVTILASRFAANTRRGAQKVKNVEMLKLQKPEEPDFSTERDDD
;
A
#
# COMPACT_ATOMS: atom_id res chain seq x y z
N MET A 1 -20.59 -19.65 5.83
CA MET A 1 -19.52 -19.96 4.86
C MET A 1 -18.20 -19.73 5.57
N GLU A 2 -17.56 -20.81 6.01
CA GLU A 2 -16.27 -20.79 6.71
C GLU A 2 -15.17 -20.31 5.76
N PHE A 3 -14.51 -19.22 6.13
CA PHE A 3 -13.29 -18.78 5.46
C PHE A 3 -12.14 -19.66 5.89
N LYS A 4 -11.73 -20.57 4.99
CA LYS A 4 -10.46 -21.29 5.10
C LYS A 4 -9.33 -20.26 5.10
N LYS A 5 -8.58 -20.18 6.21
CA LYS A 5 -7.34 -19.41 6.36
C LYS A 5 -6.31 -19.97 5.37
N GLU A 6 -6.22 -19.38 4.18
CA GLU A 6 -5.07 -19.59 3.31
C GLU A 6 -3.93 -18.65 3.71
N ARG A 7 -2.72 -19.23 3.75
CA ARG A 7 -1.49 -18.62 4.24
C ARG A 7 -1.25 -17.26 3.59
N LEU A 8 -1.10 -16.24 4.43
CA LEU A 8 -0.35 -15.03 4.09
C LEU A 8 1.05 -15.48 3.60
N VAL A 9 1.33 -15.31 2.31
CA VAL A 9 2.66 -15.53 1.76
C VAL A 9 3.54 -14.41 2.29
N ARG A 10 4.48 -14.79 3.15
CA ARG A 10 5.59 -13.95 3.65
C ARG A 10 6.30 -13.30 2.47
N PHE A 11 6.51 -11.99 2.55
CA PHE A 11 7.65 -11.36 1.89
C PHE A 11 8.92 -11.99 2.47
N ASN A 12 9.77 -12.49 1.59
CA ASN A 12 11.08 -13.01 1.97
C ASN A 12 11.94 -11.78 2.29
N ASP A 13 12.15 -11.51 3.59
CA ASP A 13 13.17 -10.58 4.03
C ASP A 13 14.51 -11.07 3.51
N GLY A 14 15.13 -10.22 2.68
CA GLY A 14 16.46 -10.45 2.14
C GLY A 14 17.47 -10.60 3.28
N GLN A 15 18.21 -11.70 3.21
CA GLN A 15 19.35 -12.01 4.05
C GLN A 15 20.38 -10.87 4.05
N ASN A 16 20.93 -10.63 5.24
CA ASN A 16 22.16 -9.89 5.49
C ASN A 16 23.21 -10.17 4.42
N LEU A 17 23.67 -9.12 3.74
CA LEU A 17 24.93 -9.12 3.00
C LEU A 17 25.69 -7.84 3.36
N ASP A 18 26.36 -7.87 4.52
CA ASP A 18 27.53 -7.05 4.77
C ASP A 18 28.64 -7.51 3.82
N LYS A 19 28.93 -6.74 2.77
CA LYS A 19 30.22 -6.75 2.08
C LYS A 19 30.50 -5.39 1.46
N THR A 20 31.44 -4.70 2.10
CA THR A 20 32.18 -3.51 1.68
C THR A 20 32.85 -3.70 0.32
N LEU A 21 32.67 -2.76 -0.60
CA LEU A 21 33.52 -2.54 -1.78
C LEU A 21 33.65 -1.02 -2.10
N PRO A 22 34.74 -0.60 -2.78
CA PRO A 22 35.47 0.62 -2.45
C PRO A 22 35.05 1.87 -3.24
N ALA A 23 35.42 3.02 -2.68
CA ALA A 23 35.27 4.35 -3.27
C ALA A 23 36.08 4.49 -4.57
N HIS A 24 35.41 4.96 -5.63
CA HIS A 24 36.05 5.45 -6.84
C HIS A 24 35.76 6.97 -6.95
N GLU A 25 36.80 7.78 -6.78
CA GLU A 25 36.77 9.22 -7.05
C GLU A 25 36.50 9.46 -8.53
N THR A 26 35.61 10.40 -8.84
CA THR A 26 35.51 11.01 -10.17
C THR A 26 35.36 12.51 -10.03
N SER A 27 36.36 13.20 -10.57
CA SER A 27 36.52 14.66 -10.65
C SER A 27 35.48 15.32 -11.54
N ALA A 28 34.92 16.44 -11.06
CA ALA A 28 34.05 17.34 -11.82
C ALA A 28 34.82 18.14 -12.90
N PRO A 29 34.21 18.49 -14.05
CA PRO A 29 34.84 19.36 -15.02
C PRO A 29 34.60 20.85 -14.74
N LEU A 30 35.70 21.61 -14.82
CA LEU A 30 35.72 23.07 -14.90
C LEU A 30 34.95 23.57 -16.13
N PHE A 31 34.11 24.58 -15.95
CA PHE A 31 33.84 25.58 -16.99
C PHE A 31 34.20 26.98 -16.46
N ARG A 32 35.21 27.55 -17.13
CA ARG A 32 35.74 28.90 -16.98
C ARG A 32 34.91 29.82 -17.88
N THR A 33 34.61 31.04 -17.42
CA THR A 33 34.33 32.16 -18.33
C THR A 33 34.93 33.44 -17.73
N GLU A 34 36.02 33.87 -18.34
CA GLU A 34 36.49 35.27 -18.40
C GLU A 34 35.40 36.09 -19.14
N GLY A 35 35.19 37.39 -18.98
CA GLY A 35 35.85 38.50 -18.32
C GLY A 35 35.19 39.79 -18.83
N GLY A 36 35.51 40.94 -18.21
CA GLY A 36 35.28 42.26 -18.83
C GLY A 36 34.19 43.12 -18.20
N GLY A 37 34.62 44.04 -17.32
CA GLY A 37 33.86 45.25 -17.01
C GLY A 37 34.40 46.44 -17.80
N ILE A 38 33.55 47.43 -18.07
CA ILE A 38 33.86 48.87 -18.22
C ILE A 38 32.56 49.67 -17.99
N ASN A 39 32.73 50.83 -17.34
CA ASN A 39 31.75 51.75 -16.76
C ASN A 39 30.87 52.56 -17.74
N SER A 40 29.62 52.81 -17.33
CA SER A 40 28.85 54.09 -17.29
C SER A 40 27.39 53.67 -16.97
N ASP A 41 26.50 54.34 -16.23
CA ASP A 41 26.31 55.74 -15.92
C ASP A 41 25.27 55.86 -14.75
N ARG A 42 25.33 56.99 -14.05
CA ARG A 42 24.31 57.73 -13.26
C ARG A 42 23.07 57.06 -12.62
N ASN A 43 22.98 57.27 -11.30
CA ASN A 43 21.81 57.65 -10.48
C ASN A 43 20.42 57.05 -10.83
N THR A 44 19.97 56.08 -10.03
CA THR A 44 18.59 56.09 -9.51
C THR A 44 18.48 55.24 -8.24
N SER A 45 17.85 55.81 -7.23
CA SER A 45 17.54 55.18 -5.95
C SER A 45 16.59 54.00 -6.14
N ASN A 46 17.01 52.79 -5.78
CA ASN A 46 16.12 51.74 -5.31
C ASN A 46 16.87 50.87 -4.30
N LYS A 47 16.53 51.03 -3.02
CA LYS A 47 16.99 50.15 -1.94
C LYS A 47 16.36 48.77 -2.15
N VAL A 48 17.08 47.87 -2.81
CA VAL A 48 16.82 46.43 -2.74
C VAL A 48 17.26 45.96 -1.35
N PRO A 49 16.41 45.28 -0.57
CA PRO A 49 16.86 44.70 0.70
C PRO A 49 17.88 43.61 0.38
N ARG A 50 19.05 43.68 1.03
CA ARG A 50 20.06 42.62 1.03
C ARG A 50 19.37 41.32 1.44
N PHE A 51 19.21 40.38 0.50
CA PHE A 51 19.02 38.98 0.85
C PHE A 51 20.32 38.51 1.48
N GLU A 52 20.33 38.42 2.82
CA GLU A 52 21.35 37.63 3.51
C GLU A 52 21.34 36.23 2.89
N ARG A 53 22.53 35.80 2.49
CA ARG A 53 22.78 34.51 1.87
C ARG A 53 22.57 33.45 2.96
N PHE A 54 21.34 32.96 3.11
CA PHE A 54 21.07 31.82 3.99
C PHE A 54 21.78 30.61 3.40
N GLN A 55 22.85 30.20 4.06
CA GLN A 55 23.61 29.00 3.70
C GLN A 55 22.71 27.78 3.90
N VAL A 56 22.34 27.16 2.79
CA VAL A 56 21.74 25.82 2.78
C VAL A 56 22.87 24.83 3.06
N PHE A 57 22.89 24.24 4.25
CA PHE A 57 23.79 23.13 4.57
C PHE A 57 23.14 21.80 4.16
N PRO A 58 23.82 20.94 3.40
CA PRO A 58 23.35 19.58 3.15
C PRO A 58 23.42 18.74 4.44
N GLU A 59 22.45 17.85 4.62
CA GLU A 59 22.45 16.78 5.62
C GLU A 59 23.83 16.09 5.64
N ASN A 60 24.42 15.99 6.83
CA ASN A 60 25.73 15.41 7.18
C ASN A 60 26.86 16.40 7.50
N HIS A 61 26.63 17.36 8.40
CA HIS A 61 27.71 17.96 9.19
C HIS A 61 27.51 17.66 10.68
N HIS A 62 28.22 16.64 11.18
CA HIS A 62 28.54 16.52 12.60
C HIS A 62 29.65 17.53 12.92
N GLY A 63 29.25 18.78 13.20
CA GLY A 63 30.11 19.83 13.78
C GLY A 63 29.89 19.93 15.30
N PRO A 64 30.92 20.28 16.10
CA PRO A 64 30.91 20.10 17.54
C PRO A 64 30.19 21.25 18.27
N TYR A 65 28.88 21.14 18.43
CA TYR A 65 28.11 21.95 19.39
C TYR A 65 27.30 21.03 20.31
N TRP A 66 28.01 20.40 21.25
CA TRP A 66 27.47 19.45 22.23
C TRP A 66 26.87 20.10 23.48
N THR A 67 26.52 21.38 23.47
CA THR A 67 26.08 22.07 24.70
C THR A 67 24.58 22.35 24.82
N GLU A 68 23.76 22.19 23.77
CA GLU A 68 22.30 22.25 23.91
C GLU A 68 21.62 21.22 23.01
N ARG A 69 21.18 20.08 23.58
CA ARG A 69 20.34 19.11 22.85
C ARG A 69 18.98 19.75 22.56
N ILE A 70 18.83 20.30 21.37
CA ILE A 70 17.55 20.74 20.82
C ILE A 70 16.91 19.54 20.11
N LEU A 71 15.64 19.32 20.41
CA LEU A 71 14.87 18.17 19.96
C LEU A 71 14.20 18.49 18.62
N ASP A 72 14.36 17.59 17.67
CA ASP A 72 13.64 17.66 16.39
C ASP A 72 12.16 17.29 16.63
N PRO A 73 11.19 18.15 16.24
CA PRO A 73 9.77 17.85 16.34
C PRO A 73 9.34 16.59 15.60
N ALA A 74 10.05 16.18 14.53
CA ALA A 74 9.78 14.96 13.78
C ALA A 74 10.43 13.70 14.38
N SER A 75 11.22 13.85 15.45
CA SER A 75 11.90 12.71 16.08
C SER A 75 10.91 11.74 16.75
N ASP A 76 11.24 10.44 16.67
CA ASP A 76 10.46 9.38 17.34
C ASP A 76 10.30 9.61 18.85
N VAL A 77 11.27 10.27 19.48
CA VAL A 77 11.25 10.59 20.91
C VAL A 77 10.15 11.60 21.23
N ILE A 78 10.07 12.70 20.47
CA ILE A 78 9.02 13.72 20.65
C ILE A 78 7.65 13.14 20.34
N LEU A 79 7.53 12.33 19.27
CA LEU A 79 6.27 11.71 18.91
C LEU A 79 5.76 10.72 19.98
N LYS A 80 6.67 9.95 20.61
CA LYS A 80 6.33 9.09 21.76
C LYS A 80 5.96 9.91 22.98
N TRP A 81 6.71 10.97 23.30
CA TRP A 81 6.40 11.86 24.41
C TRP A 81 5.03 12.52 24.27
N ASN A 82 4.70 13.05 23.09
CA ASN A 82 3.41 13.68 22.82
C ASN A 82 2.24 12.70 23.04
N ARG A 83 2.41 11.41 22.75
CA ARG A 83 1.41 10.38 23.05
C ARG A 83 1.26 10.10 24.54
N ILE A 84 2.38 10.01 25.26
CA ILE A 84 2.38 9.83 26.72
C ILE A 84 1.72 11.03 27.39
N PHE A 85 2.07 12.24 26.94
CA PHE A 85 1.50 13.47 27.44
C PHE A 85 -0.01 13.57 27.15
N LEU A 86 -0.46 13.21 25.94
CA LEU A 86 -1.89 13.14 25.62
C LEU A 86 -2.65 12.20 26.58
N PHE A 87 -2.10 11.02 26.86
CA PHE A 87 -2.69 10.09 27.82
C PHE A 87 -2.73 10.67 29.24
N SER A 88 -1.66 11.37 29.66
CA SER A 88 -1.63 12.08 30.94
C SER A 88 -2.71 13.17 31.00
N CYS A 89 -2.90 13.96 29.93
CA CYS A 89 -3.98 14.95 29.87
C CYS A 89 -5.37 14.32 29.97
N LEU A 90 -5.63 13.21 29.26
CA LEU A 90 -6.91 12.49 29.36
C LEU A 90 -7.17 11.94 30.78
N THR A 91 -6.12 11.43 31.42
CA THR A 91 -6.19 10.99 32.82
C THR A 91 -6.50 12.16 33.75
N ALA A 92 -5.89 13.30 33.49
CA ALA A 92 -6.09 14.51 34.30
C ALA A 92 -7.51 15.06 34.16
N LEU A 93 -8.08 15.09 32.95
CA LEU A 93 -9.50 15.43 32.73
C LEU A 93 -10.46 14.46 33.44
N PHE A 94 -10.10 13.18 33.57
CA PHE A 94 -10.92 12.24 34.32
C PHE A 94 -10.88 12.50 35.84
N VAL A 95 -9.72 12.89 36.34
CA VAL A 95 -9.48 13.12 37.77
C VAL A 95 -10.10 14.43 38.25
N ASP A 96 -10.09 15.50 37.44
CA ASP A 96 -10.55 16.83 37.87
C ASP A 96 -12.01 16.86 38.38
N PRO A 97 -13.01 16.26 37.70
CA PRO A 97 -14.38 16.23 38.20
C PRO A 97 -14.56 15.38 39.47
N LEU A 98 -13.57 14.57 39.87
CA LEU A 98 -13.65 13.83 41.12
C LEU A 98 -13.65 14.75 42.35
N PHE A 99 -13.08 15.95 42.25
CA PHE A 99 -13.15 16.98 43.30
C PHE A 99 -14.60 17.41 43.61
N PHE A 100 -15.54 17.25 42.66
CA PHE A 100 -16.95 17.59 42.89
C PHE A 100 -17.65 16.64 43.84
N TYR A 101 -17.08 15.46 44.09
CA TYR A 101 -17.62 14.46 45.01
C TYR A 101 -17.08 14.59 46.44
N LEU A 102 -16.26 15.61 46.74
CA LEU A 102 -15.74 15.87 48.08
C LEU A 102 -16.81 16.25 49.11
N PRO A 103 -17.66 17.25 48.86
CA PRO A 103 -18.74 17.53 49.79
C PRO A 103 -19.74 16.37 49.77
N SER A 104 -20.24 16.00 50.93
CA SER A 104 -21.24 14.95 51.11
C SER A 104 -22.16 15.29 52.29
N VAL A 105 -23.28 14.57 52.39
CA VAL A 105 -24.23 14.74 53.49
C VAL A 105 -24.16 13.53 54.40
N THR A 106 -23.75 13.72 55.65
CA THR A 106 -23.83 12.67 56.66
C THR A 106 -25.21 12.70 57.32
N ASN A 107 -25.91 11.58 57.26
CA ASN A 107 -27.20 11.40 57.93
C ASN A 107 -27.02 10.63 59.24
N LYS A 108 -27.40 11.26 60.37
CA LYS A 108 -27.61 10.59 61.66
C LYS A 108 -29.12 10.55 61.95
N GLU A 109 -29.55 9.67 62.86
CA GLU A 109 -30.97 9.32 63.08
C GLU A 109 -31.95 10.51 63.08
N LYS A 110 -31.58 11.68 63.62
CA LYS A 110 -32.43 12.88 63.69
C LYS A 110 -31.81 14.15 63.09
N SER A 111 -30.57 14.09 62.59
CA SER A 111 -29.89 15.26 62.05
C SER A 111 -29.01 14.93 60.86
N SER A 112 -28.94 15.86 59.93
CA SER A 112 -28.04 15.80 58.79
C SER A 112 -27.02 16.94 58.90
N CYS A 113 -25.81 16.72 58.38
CA CYS A 113 -24.82 17.79 58.26
C CYS A 113 -23.98 17.62 57.01
N MET A 114 -23.39 18.72 56.55
CA MET A 114 -22.44 18.72 55.45
C MET A 114 -21.08 18.27 55.99
N ASP A 115 -20.50 17.29 55.31
CA ASP A 115 -19.17 16.76 55.59
C ASP A 115 -18.31 16.83 54.33
N THR A 116 -16.99 16.81 54.50
CA THR A 116 -16.03 16.79 53.39
C THR A 116 -15.18 15.53 53.47
N ASP A 117 -15.22 14.70 52.44
CA ASP A 117 -14.43 13.46 52.39
C ASP A 117 -12.94 13.76 52.15
N LEU A 118 -12.18 13.86 53.24
CA LEU A 118 -10.75 14.13 53.22
C LEU A 118 -9.95 12.97 52.59
N ASN A 119 -10.41 11.72 52.71
CA ASN A 119 -9.70 10.56 52.14
C ASN A 119 -9.76 10.58 50.61
N LEU A 120 -10.94 10.89 50.06
CA LEU A 120 -11.11 11.13 48.64
C LEU A 120 -10.27 12.34 48.19
N GLY A 121 -10.29 13.43 48.96
CA GLY A 121 -9.49 14.64 48.68
C GLY A 121 -7.99 14.39 48.57
N ILE A 122 -7.42 13.64 49.52
CA ILE A 122 -6.01 13.24 49.48
C ILE A 122 -5.73 12.38 48.25
N THR A 123 -6.59 11.38 48.00
CA THR A 123 -6.41 10.44 46.88
C THR A 123 -6.43 11.16 45.53
N VAL A 124 -7.46 11.96 45.26
CA VAL A 124 -7.60 12.74 44.02
C VAL A 124 -6.44 13.72 43.86
N THR A 125 -6.01 14.37 44.94
CA THR A 125 -4.86 15.29 44.94
C THR A 125 -3.54 14.60 44.56
N CYS A 126 -3.31 13.37 45.04
CA CYS A 126 -2.13 12.58 44.67
C CYS A 126 -2.09 12.31 43.15
N PHE A 127 -3.18 11.80 42.58
CA PHE A 127 -3.28 11.55 41.13
C PHE A 127 -3.15 12.84 40.31
N ARG A 128 -3.77 13.92 40.78
CA ARG A 128 -3.70 15.24 40.16
C ARG A 128 -2.27 15.79 40.12
N THR A 129 -1.52 15.64 41.21
CA THR A 129 -0.12 16.07 41.33
C THR A 129 0.77 15.29 40.37
N PHE A 130 0.54 13.99 40.22
CA PHE A 130 1.26 13.17 39.25
C PHE A 130 1.04 13.68 37.81
N ALA A 131 -0.18 14.06 37.44
CA ALA A 131 -0.47 14.66 36.14
C ALA A 131 0.20 16.04 35.95
N ASP A 132 0.28 16.88 37.00
CA ASP A 132 0.98 18.18 36.93
C ASP A 132 2.48 18.03 36.60
N VAL A 133 3.13 16.97 37.10
CA VAL A 133 4.54 16.70 36.77
C VAL A 133 4.72 16.52 35.27
N PHE A 134 3.82 15.80 34.59
CA PHE A 134 3.88 15.65 33.13
C PHE A 134 3.69 16.98 32.41
N SER A 135 2.79 17.85 32.88
CA SER A 135 2.58 19.18 32.33
C SER A 135 3.84 20.05 32.44
N VAL A 136 4.50 20.04 33.61
CA VAL A 136 5.77 20.78 33.80
C VAL A 136 6.86 20.24 32.88
N VAL A 137 7.02 18.92 32.78
CA VAL A 137 8.00 18.31 31.88
C VAL A 137 7.69 18.64 30.42
N HIS A 138 6.42 18.69 30.03
CA HIS A 138 6.01 19.06 28.68
C HIS A 138 6.34 20.52 28.34
N ILE A 139 6.15 21.45 29.28
CA ILE A 139 6.59 22.85 29.13
C ILE A 139 8.12 22.91 28.91
N LEU A 140 8.90 22.18 29.71
CA LEU A 140 10.35 22.13 29.57
C LEU A 140 10.79 21.59 28.21
N ILE A 141 10.09 20.57 27.70
CA ILE A 141 10.34 20.01 26.37
C ILE A 141 10.00 21.03 25.27
N LYS A 142 8.89 21.75 25.36
CA LYS A 142 8.54 22.80 24.37
C LYS A 142 9.60 23.90 24.24
N PHE A 143 10.26 24.29 25.34
CA PHE A 143 11.41 25.21 25.28
C PHE A 143 12.64 24.64 24.56
N ARG A 144 12.72 23.31 24.41
CA ARG A 144 13.83 22.58 23.79
C ARG A 144 13.48 21.98 22.42
N THR A 145 12.25 22.14 21.95
CA THR A 145 11.81 21.58 20.66
C THR A 145 11.95 22.63 19.57
N ALA A 146 12.66 22.28 18.50
CA ALA A 146 12.79 23.12 17.31
C ALA A 146 11.45 23.27 16.59
N TYR A 147 11.31 24.32 15.77
CA TYR A 147 10.09 24.53 14.98
C TYR A 147 10.39 24.73 13.51
N VAL A 148 9.43 24.37 12.66
CA VAL A 148 9.51 24.63 11.22
C VAL A 148 9.01 26.04 10.90
N SER A 149 9.82 26.84 10.21
CA SER A 149 9.46 28.22 9.86
C SER A 149 8.30 28.27 8.86
N PRO A 150 7.20 29.03 9.10
CA PRO A 150 6.08 29.12 8.18
C PRO A 150 6.45 29.65 6.78
N SER A 151 7.39 30.59 6.70
CA SER A 151 7.85 31.19 5.43
C SER A 151 8.59 30.21 4.53
N SER A 152 9.22 29.19 5.12
CA SER A 152 9.96 28.15 4.39
C SER A 152 9.07 27.00 3.88
N ARG A 153 7.79 26.95 4.26
CA ARG A 153 6.85 25.88 3.82
C ARG A 153 6.46 25.97 2.35
N VAL A 154 6.73 27.10 1.68
CA VAL A 154 6.31 27.37 0.30
C VAL A 154 7.07 26.49 -0.72
N PHE A 155 8.24 25.95 -0.37
CA PHE A 155 9.05 25.07 -1.24
C PHE A 155 9.16 23.62 -0.74
N GLY A 156 8.22 23.16 0.10
CA GLY A 156 8.08 21.74 0.47
C GLY A 156 9.07 21.21 1.52
N ARG A 157 10.26 21.81 1.68
CA ARG A 157 11.16 21.59 2.83
C ARG A 157 11.12 22.83 3.71
N GLY A 158 10.31 22.78 4.76
CA GLY A 158 10.37 23.80 5.79
C GLY A 158 11.71 23.75 6.53
N GLU A 159 12.38 24.87 6.66
CA GLU A 159 13.63 25.02 7.41
C GLU A 159 13.35 24.91 8.91
N LEU A 160 14.16 24.08 9.57
CA LEU A 160 14.10 23.87 11.00
C LEU A 160 14.88 24.96 11.72
N VAL A 161 14.19 25.75 12.55
CA VAL A 161 14.83 26.79 13.37
C VAL A 161 15.28 26.16 14.69
N ILE A 162 16.59 26.17 14.91
CA ILE A 162 17.27 25.52 16.04
C ILE A 162 17.79 26.57 17.05
N ASP A 163 17.65 27.87 16.84
CA ASP A 163 18.14 28.87 17.81
C ASP A 163 17.28 28.87 19.10
N PRO A 164 17.85 28.58 20.29
CA PRO A 164 17.11 28.53 21.56
C PRO A 164 16.43 29.85 21.93
N LYS A 165 17.01 31.00 21.56
CA LYS A 165 16.40 32.32 21.83
C LYS A 165 15.17 32.55 20.97
N LEU A 166 15.21 32.12 19.71
CA LEU A 166 14.06 32.22 18.80
C LEU A 166 12.95 31.25 19.21
N ILE A 167 13.29 30.03 19.63
CA ILE A 167 12.35 29.04 20.16
C ILE A 167 11.65 29.60 21.41
N ALA A 168 12.41 30.06 22.40
CA ALA A 168 11.86 30.60 23.64
C ALA A 168 10.97 31.82 23.39
N ARG A 169 11.41 32.78 22.55
CA ARG A 169 10.62 33.98 22.22
C ARG A 169 9.31 33.63 21.52
N ARG A 170 9.32 32.65 20.63
CA ARG A 170 8.12 32.18 19.95
C ARG A 170 7.16 31.54 20.95
N TYR A 171 7.64 30.60 21.75
CA TYR A 171 6.81 29.87 22.70
C TYR A 171 6.21 30.78 23.79
N LEU A 172 7.00 31.72 24.34
CA LEU A 172 6.53 32.71 25.31
C LEU A 172 5.42 33.63 24.75
N ARG A 173 5.36 33.83 23.44
CA ARG A 173 4.37 34.70 22.79
C ARG A 173 3.09 33.96 22.38
N SER A 174 3.15 32.63 22.21
CA SER A 174 1.99 31.82 21.84
C SER A 174 1.44 31.04 23.03
N ASP A 175 1.94 29.83 23.25
CA ASP A 175 1.23 28.79 24.00
C ASP A 175 1.68 28.69 25.45
N PHE A 176 2.78 29.35 25.82
CA PHE A 176 3.36 29.26 27.17
C PHE A 176 2.37 29.64 28.27
N PHE A 177 1.62 30.73 28.12
CA PHE A 177 0.67 31.17 29.15
C PHE A 177 -0.47 30.17 29.34
N ILE A 178 -0.91 29.52 28.27
CA ILE A 178 -1.98 28.53 28.30
C ILE A 178 -1.48 27.26 29.00
N ASP A 179 -0.28 26.78 28.61
CA ASP A 179 0.35 25.62 29.25
C ASP A 179 0.62 25.89 30.75
N LEU A 180 1.09 27.09 31.09
CA LEU A 180 1.37 27.49 32.47
C LEU A 180 0.09 27.50 33.30
N VAL A 181 -0.97 28.14 32.83
CA VAL A 181 -2.24 28.22 33.55
C VAL A 181 -2.86 26.83 33.75
N ALA A 182 -2.78 25.94 32.75
CA ALA A 182 -3.27 24.57 32.87
C ALA A 182 -2.44 23.68 33.82
N ALA A 183 -1.16 24.00 34.00
CA ALA A 183 -0.26 23.34 34.94
C ALA A 183 -0.39 23.85 36.39
N LEU A 184 -1.13 24.94 36.64
CA LEU A 184 -1.31 25.47 37.99
C LEU A 184 -2.21 24.55 38.85
N PRO A 185 -1.76 24.14 40.04
CA PRO A 185 -2.52 23.31 40.96
C PRO A 185 -3.55 24.12 41.79
N LEU A 186 -4.40 24.91 41.13
CA LEU A 186 -5.39 25.76 41.83
C LEU A 186 -6.33 24.97 42.78
N PRO A 187 -6.86 23.77 42.41
CA PRO A 187 -7.72 22.99 43.31
C PRO A 187 -7.04 22.59 44.63
N GLN A 188 -5.72 22.41 44.62
CA GLN A 188 -4.94 22.01 45.79
C GLN A 188 -4.73 23.18 46.77
N VAL A 189 -4.69 24.40 46.23
CA VAL A 189 -4.59 25.64 47.01
C VAL A 189 -5.91 25.94 47.70
N GLU A 190 -7.05 25.69 47.03
CA GLU A 190 -8.38 25.88 47.59
C GLU A 190 -8.67 24.96 48.79
N MET A 191 -8.34 23.66 48.69
CA MET A 191 -8.48 22.75 49.83
C MET A 191 -7.66 23.20 51.05
N ARG A 192 -6.50 23.84 50.85
CA ARG A 192 -5.66 24.32 51.97
C ARG A 192 -6.17 25.61 52.60
N LEU A 193 -6.72 26.54 51.82
CA LEU A 193 -7.12 27.86 52.34
C LEU A 193 -8.58 27.94 52.84
N HIS A 194 -9.38 26.86 52.80
CA HIS A 194 -10.79 26.85 53.23
C HIS A 194 -11.61 28.02 52.63
N ILE A 195 -11.29 28.43 51.40
CA ILE A 195 -11.89 29.60 50.78
C ILE A 195 -13.26 29.22 50.23
N ARG A 196 -14.32 29.85 50.75
CA ARG A 196 -15.71 29.75 50.27
C ARG A 196 -15.95 30.54 48.96
N VAL A 197 -15.09 30.38 47.97
CA VAL A 197 -15.41 30.83 46.61
C VAL A 197 -16.22 29.73 45.94
N SER A 198 -17.24 30.10 45.15
CA SER A 198 -18.11 29.18 44.42
C SER A 198 -17.26 28.14 43.67
N PRO A 199 -17.19 26.88 44.15
CA PRO A 199 -16.25 25.89 43.65
C PRO A 199 -16.51 25.56 42.18
N SER A 200 -17.77 25.67 41.73
CA SER A 200 -18.18 25.33 40.37
C SER A 200 -17.46 26.16 39.30
N GLY A 201 -17.38 27.49 39.44
CA GLY A 201 -16.81 28.35 38.39
C GLY A 201 -15.34 28.08 38.06
N ILE A 202 -14.48 27.94 39.08
CA ILE A 202 -13.03 27.80 38.90
C ILE A 202 -12.67 26.42 38.32
N HIS A 203 -13.33 25.37 38.80
CA HIS A 203 -13.12 24.01 38.31
C HIS A 203 -13.63 23.83 36.87
N LEU A 204 -14.78 24.43 36.52
CA LEU A 204 -15.26 24.42 35.13
C LEU A 204 -14.35 25.21 34.18
N CYS A 205 -13.77 26.34 34.62
CA CYS A 205 -12.78 27.07 33.82
C CYS A 205 -11.53 26.23 33.52
N LYS A 206 -11.02 25.49 34.53
CA LYS A 206 -9.86 24.59 34.36
C LYS A 206 -10.11 23.49 33.33
N GLU A 207 -11.32 22.96 33.30
CA GLU A 207 -11.71 21.92 32.34
C GLU A 207 -11.70 22.45 30.90
N VAL A 208 -12.24 23.65 30.68
CA VAL A 208 -12.26 24.32 29.37
C VAL A 208 -10.84 24.61 28.89
N GLU A 209 -9.95 25.06 29.79
CA GLU A 209 -8.54 25.30 29.49
C GLU A 209 -7.80 24.01 29.05
N ARG A 210 -8.10 22.87 29.69
CA ARG A 210 -7.47 21.59 29.37
C ARG A 210 -7.97 20.99 28.07
N LEU A 211 -9.26 21.14 27.76
CA LEU A 211 -9.80 20.78 26.45
C LEU A 211 -9.13 21.59 25.33
N TYR A 212 -8.83 22.87 25.58
CA TYR A 212 -8.07 23.71 24.65
C TYR A 212 -6.63 23.24 24.47
N LEU A 213 -6.00 22.56 25.42
CA LEU A 213 -4.66 21.96 25.25
C LEU A 213 -4.69 20.63 24.47
N ILE A 214 -5.72 19.81 24.70
CA ILE A 214 -5.86 18.50 24.05
C ILE A 214 -6.18 18.67 22.56
N PHE A 215 -6.96 19.68 22.17
CA PHE A 215 -7.38 19.86 20.78
C PHE A 215 -6.21 20.15 19.80
N PRO A 216 -5.30 21.11 20.05
CA PRO A 216 -4.11 21.33 19.23
C PRO A 216 -3.16 20.12 19.24
N LEU A 217 -2.93 19.52 20.42
CA LEU A 217 -2.03 18.39 20.57
C LEU A 217 -2.53 17.15 19.80
N SER A 218 -3.83 16.84 19.92
CA SER A 218 -4.46 15.76 19.15
C SER A 218 -4.41 16.05 17.65
N SER A 219 -4.66 17.29 17.21
CA SER A 219 -4.51 17.71 15.81
C SER A 219 -3.07 17.51 15.30
N GLU A 220 -2.07 17.88 16.10
CA GLU A 220 -0.66 17.73 15.76
C GLU A 220 -0.24 16.26 15.68
N ILE A 221 -0.65 15.41 16.62
CA ILE A 221 -0.39 13.97 16.60
C ILE A 221 -1.06 13.31 15.39
N ILE A 222 -2.32 13.68 15.09
CA ILE A 222 -3.05 13.18 13.91
C ILE A 222 -2.31 13.56 12.63
N LYS A 223 -1.88 14.82 12.49
CA LYS A 223 -1.15 15.31 11.31
C LYS A 223 0.24 14.70 11.16
N ALA A 224 1.00 14.58 12.25
CA ALA A 224 2.40 14.14 12.21
C ALA A 224 2.55 12.63 12.08
N THR A 225 1.64 11.86 12.67
CA THR A 225 1.80 10.39 12.76
C THR A 225 0.74 9.62 12.01
N GLY A 226 -0.43 10.22 11.74
CA GLY A 226 -1.62 9.46 11.31
C GLY A 226 -2.01 8.34 12.28
N VAL A 227 -1.40 8.25 13.47
CA VAL A 227 -1.40 7.03 14.30
C VAL A 227 -2.61 6.92 15.23
N VAL A 228 -3.26 8.01 15.62
CA VAL A 228 -4.53 7.90 16.37
C VAL A 228 -5.62 7.23 15.50
N THR A 229 -5.42 7.19 14.18
CA THR A 229 -6.31 6.54 13.19
C THR A 229 -5.64 5.40 12.43
N LYS A 230 -4.58 4.76 12.96
CA LYS A 230 -3.95 3.59 12.29
C LYS A 230 -4.96 2.47 12.04
N THR A 231 -5.95 2.34 12.92
CA THR A 231 -7.13 1.52 12.72
C THR A 231 -8.38 2.37 12.95
N ALA A 232 -9.38 2.20 12.09
CA ALA A 232 -10.68 2.87 12.24
C ALA A 232 -11.32 2.61 13.63
N TRP A 233 -11.05 1.46 14.24
CA TRP A 233 -11.47 1.13 15.60
C TRP A 233 -10.83 1.98 16.70
N ALA A 234 -9.54 2.33 16.57
CA ALA A 234 -8.88 3.19 17.55
C ALA A 234 -9.47 4.61 17.52
N GLY A 235 -9.80 5.12 16.33
CA GLY A 235 -10.48 6.40 16.18
C GLY A 235 -11.89 6.41 16.80
N ALA A 236 -12.68 5.35 16.58
CA ALA A 236 -14.00 5.20 17.20
C ALA A 236 -13.92 5.10 18.73
N ALA A 237 -13.00 4.30 19.26
CA ALA A 237 -12.80 4.15 20.70
C ALA A 237 -12.36 5.46 21.36
N TYR A 238 -11.49 6.26 20.71
CA TYR A 238 -11.09 7.58 21.19
C TYR A 238 -12.27 8.56 21.27
N ASN A 239 -13.11 8.60 20.23
CA ASN A 239 -14.31 9.45 20.23
C ASN A 239 -15.32 9.02 21.31
N LEU A 240 -15.52 7.71 21.49
CA LEU A 240 -16.35 7.19 22.56
C LEU A 240 -15.79 7.56 23.94
N LEU A 241 -14.47 7.47 24.15
CA LEU A 241 -13.83 7.85 25.40
C LEU A 241 -14.08 9.34 25.73
N LEU A 242 -13.93 10.24 24.75
CA LEU A 242 -14.23 11.67 24.94
C LEU A 242 -15.70 11.91 25.27
N TYR A 243 -16.62 11.17 24.63
CA TYR A 243 -18.05 11.23 24.94
C TYR A 243 -18.36 10.78 26.36
N MET A 244 -17.76 9.66 26.80
CA MET A 244 -17.89 9.16 28.17
C MET A 244 -17.32 10.15 29.18
N LEU A 245 -16.20 10.80 28.86
CA LEU A 245 -15.59 11.82 29.70
C LEU A 245 -16.48 13.06 29.84
N ALA A 246 -17.12 13.51 28.75
CA ALA A 246 -18.11 14.59 28.82
C ALA A 246 -19.30 14.22 29.72
N SER A 247 -19.77 12.97 29.64
CA SER A 247 -20.84 12.49 30.52
C SER A 247 -20.43 12.42 32.00
N HIS A 248 -19.17 12.05 32.28
CA HIS A 248 -18.58 12.07 33.63
C HIS A 248 -18.55 13.49 34.21
N VAL A 249 -18.03 14.46 33.45
CA VAL A 249 -17.99 15.88 33.85
C VAL A 249 -19.41 16.39 34.12
N LEU A 250 -20.36 16.06 33.25
CA LEU A 250 -21.75 16.49 33.39
C LEU A 250 -22.40 15.90 34.64
N GLY A 251 -22.22 14.60 34.89
CA GLY A 251 -22.73 13.93 36.08
C GLY A 251 -22.15 14.47 37.38
N ALA A 252 -20.83 14.71 37.41
CA ALA A 252 -20.15 15.31 38.55
C ALA A 252 -20.61 16.75 38.81
N SER A 253 -20.81 17.53 37.75
CA SER A 253 -21.32 18.91 37.86
C SER A 253 -22.75 18.91 38.43
N TRP A 254 -23.60 17.99 37.97
CA TRP A 254 -24.95 17.82 38.52
C TRP A 254 -24.94 17.42 40.00
N TYR A 255 -24.01 16.56 40.43
CA TYR A 255 -23.85 16.23 41.85
C TYR A 255 -23.49 17.46 42.69
N LEU A 256 -22.47 18.22 42.28
CA LEU A 256 -22.06 19.43 43.00
C LEU A 256 -23.18 20.45 43.08
N LEU A 257 -23.88 20.71 41.97
CA LEU A 257 -25.03 21.62 41.94
C LEU A 257 -26.18 21.11 42.80
N SER A 258 -26.37 19.79 42.91
CA SER A 258 -27.37 19.19 43.82
C SER A 258 -27.04 19.48 45.29
N ILE A 259 -25.76 19.38 45.67
CA ILE A 259 -25.30 19.74 47.02
C ILE A 259 -25.45 21.24 47.27
N GLU A 260 -25.01 22.10 46.35
CA GLU A 260 -25.15 23.55 46.48
C GLU A 260 -26.63 23.95 46.62
N ARG A 261 -27.52 23.29 45.87
CA ARG A 261 -28.96 23.50 45.97
C ARG A 261 -29.52 23.03 47.31
N HIS A 262 -29.03 21.89 47.83
CA HIS A 262 -29.42 21.40 49.15
C HIS A 262 -28.93 22.30 50.29
N ALA A 263 -27.67 22.75 50.23
CA ALA A 263 -27.09 23.71 51.16
C ALA A 263 -27.88 25.04 51.16
N SER A 264 -28.31 25.51 49.99
CA SER A 264 -29.13 26.73 49.87
C SER A 264 -30.49 26.59 50.58
N CYS A 265 -31.12 25.41 50.55
CA CYS A 265 -32.34 25.15 51.32
C CYS A 265 -32.05 25.23 52.83
N TRP A 266 -31.01 24.54 53.29
CA TRP A 266 -30.63 24.56 54.70
C TRP A 266 -30.29 25.96 55.19
N GLU A 267 -29.52 26.73 54.42
CA GLU A 267 -29.18 28.11 54.78
C GLU A 267 -30.43 29.00 54.87
N SER A 268 -31.37 28.84 53.93
CA SER A 268 -32.64 29.58 53.92
C SER A 268 -33.53 29.21 55.10
N ALA A 269 -33.65 27.92 55.43
CA ALA A 269 -34.39 27.43 56.58
C ALA A 269 -33.76 27.89 57.91
N CYS A 270 -32.42 27.85 58.00
CA CYS A 270 -31.65 28.25 59.19
C CYS A 270 -31.86 29.74 59.49
N LYS A 271 -31.85 30.61 58.48
CA LYS A 271 -32.13 32.05 58.64
C LYS A 271 -33.53 32.35 59.21
N LEU A 272 -34.48 31.44 59.07
CA LEU A 272 -35.85 31.57 59.57
C LEU A 272 -36.05 31.01 60.98
N GLU A 273 -35.07 30.30 61.54
CA GLU A 273 -35.14 29.73 62.91
C GLU A 273 -34.55 30.71 63.94
N LEU A 274 -35.43 31.49 64.59
CA LEU A 274 -35.05 32.49 65.61
C LEU A 274 -35.32 32.07 67.06
N SER A 275 -36.19 31.08 67.30
CA SER A 275 -36.63 30.66 68.65
C SER A 275 -36.95 29.16 68.66
N PRO A 276 -36.63 28.39 69.73
CA PRO A 276 -36.07 28.81 71.03
C PRO A 276 -34.54 28.99 71.04
N VAL A 277 -33.81 28.41 70.07
CA VAL A 277 -32.37 28.60 69.88
C VAL A 277 -32.14 29.08 68.43
N PRO A 278 -31.44 30.21 68.20
CA PRO A 278 -31.19 30.69 66.85
C PRO A 278 -30.25 29.74 66.10
N CYS A 279 -30.57 29.45 64.84
CA CYS A 279 -29.71 28.63 63.99
C CYS A 279 -28.48 29.45 63.54
N ASN A 280 -27.28 28.93 63.81
CA ASN A 280 -26.03 29.46 63.25
C ASN A 280 -25.68 28.66 62.00
N PRO A 281 -25.34 29.28 60.85
CA PRO A 281 -24.91 28.56 59.65
C PRO A 281 -23.77 27.56 59.87
N ARG A 282 -22.94 27.75 60.90
CA ARG A 282 -21.89 26.78 61.29
C ARG A 282 -22.46 25.45 61.80
N TYR A 283 -23.68 25.42 62.34
CA TYR A 283 -24.31 24.19 62.84
C TYR A 283 -24.65 23.19 61.73
N LEU A 284 -24.71 23.66 60.48
CA LEU A 284 -24.95 22.83 59.30
C LEU A 284 -23.73 21.98 58.92
N ASP A 285 -22.55 22.29 59.45
CA ASP A 285 -21.29 21.59 59.21
C ASP A 285 -21.08 20.48 60.25
N CYS A 286 -20.62 19.29 59.82
CA CYS A 286 -20.37 18.16 60.72
C CYS A 286 -19.25 18.43 61.74
N ASP A 287 -18.34 19.36 61.48
CA ASP A 287 -17.27 19.73 62.44
C ASP A 287 -17.80 20.26 63.78
N THR A 288 -19.04 20.74 63.79
CA THR A 288 -19.66 21.36 64.97
C THR A 288 -20.47 20.40 65.83
N LEU A 289 -20.44 19.09 65.53
CA LEU A 289 -21.29 18.06 66.16
C LEU A 289 -21.17 18.04 67.69
N GLU A 290 -19.97 18.31 68.21
CA GLU A 290 -19.69 18.27 69.65
C GLU A 290 -20.06 19.56 70.39
N PHE A 291 -20.40 20.65 69.67
CA PHE A 291 -20.72 21.92 70.32
C PHE A 291 -22.04 21.86 71.09
N PRO A 292 -22.07 22.34 72.35
CA PRO A 292 -23.25 22.27 73.21
C PRO A 292 -24.44 23.05 72.64
N ASP A 293 -24.18 24.22 72.03
CA ASP A 293 -25.24 25.06 71.43
C ASP A 293 -25.92 24.38 70.24
N ARG A 294 -25.14 23.65 69.41
CA ARG A 294 -25.68 22.83 68.32
C ARG A 294 -26.56 21.70 68.85
N LYS A 295 -26.10 20.97 69.87
CA LYS A 295 -26.87 19.86 70.49
C LYS A 295 -28.19 20.36 71.09
N SER A 296 -28.24 21.61 71.55
CA SER A 296 -29.48 22.25 71.99
C SER A 296 -30.40 22.61 70.81
N TRP A 297 -29.84 23.20 69.76
CA TRP A 297 -30.58 23.56 68.53
C TRP A 297 -31.18 22.33 67.84
N GLU A 298 -30.41 21.24 67.72
CA GLU A 298 -30.79 19.98 67.08
C GLU A 298 -32.05 19.34 67.69
N LYS A 299 -32.27 19.52 69.00
CA LYS A 299 -33.48 19.01 69.67
C LYS A 299 -34.76 19.75 69.28
N THR A 300 -34.62 20.98 68.78
CA THR A 300 -35.73 21.91 68.54
C THR A 300 -35.91 22.30 67.08
N THR A 301 -34.97 21.92 66.20
CA THR A 301 -34.97 22.34 64.79
C THR A 301 -36.06 21.61 63.98
N VAL A 302 -36.65 22.36 63.04
CA VAL A 302 -37.54 21.85 61.99
C VAL A 302 -36.90 22.02 60.60
N LEU A 303 -35.62 22.36 60.54
CA LEU A 303 -34.87 22.60 59.32
C LEU A 303 -34.87 21.39 58.38
N PHE A 304 -34.58 20.20 58.91
CA PHE A 304 -34.48 18.98 58.09
C PHE A 304 -35.84 18.53 57.53
N SER A 305 -36.95 18.80 58.24
CA SER A 305 -38.28 18.49 57.73
C SER A 305 -38.77 19.49 56.68
N ARG A 306 -38.40 20.77 56.80
CA ARG A 306 -38.70 21.80 55.79
C ARG A 306 -37.95 21.60 54.47
N CYS A 307 -36.75 21.04 54.54
CA CYS A 307 -35.92 20.76 53.36
C CYS A 307 -36.11 19.33 52.82
N ASN A 308 -37.34 18.81 52.88
CA ASN A 308 -37.70 17.51 52.33
C ASN A 308 -37.84 17.57 50.79
N PRO A 309 -37.17 16.71 50.00
CA PRO A 309 -37.31 16.72 48.54
C PRO A 309 -38.72 16.37 48.03
N ASP A 310 -39.53 15.66 48.82
CA ASP A 310 -40.89 15.27 48.42
C ASP A 310 -41.93 16.38 48.65
N ASP A 311 -41.60 17.36 49.49
CA ASP A 311 -42.44 18.52 49.79
C ASP A 311 -41.89 19.79 49.13
N THR A 312 -42.56 20.21 48.06
CA THR A 312 -42.16 21.40 47.29
C THR A 312 -42.71 22.72 47.84
N SER A 313 -43.48 22.68 48.94
CA SER A 313 -44.13 23.87 49.50
C SER A 313 -43.15 24.91 50.04
N PHE A 314 -42.06 24.46 50.66
CA PHE A 314 -41.03 25.35 51.21
C PHE A 314 -39.91 25.63 50.22
N PHE A 315 -39.40 24.61 49.53
CA PHE A 315 -38.27 24.74 48.62
C PHE A 315 -38.38 23.78 47.44
N ASN A 316 -38.36 24.33 46.22
CA ASN A 316 -38.40 23.53 44.99
C ASN A 316 -36.98 23.20 44.51
N TYR A 317 -36.66 21.91 44.51
CA TYR A 317 -35.37 21.37 44.07
C TYR A 317 -35.25 21.12 42.56
N GLY A 318 -36.37 21.17 41.82
CA GLY A 318 -36.39 21.00 40.37
C GLY A 318 -35.62 19.76 39.89
N MET A 319 -34.68 19.94 38.96
CA MET A 319 -33.91 18.84 38.37
C MET A 319 -32.98 18.11 39.36
N PHE A 320 -32.71 18.71 40.52
CA PHE A 320 -31.85 18.16 41.56
C PHE A 320 -32.61 17.32 42.59
N ALA A 321 -33.96 17.33 42.54
CA ALA A 321 -34.81 16.57 43.47
C ALA A 321 -34.47 15.07 43.47
N ASN A 322 -34.21 14.49 42.29
CA ASN A 322 -33.89 13.07 42.15
C ASN A 322 -32.62 12.66 42.93
N ALA A 323 -31.59 13.51 42.98
CA ALA A 323 -30.37 13.24 43.75
C ALA A 323 -30.67 13.05 45.26
N LEU A 324 -31.61 13.85 45.77
CA LEU A 324 -32.02 13.83 47.17
C LEU A 324 -32.96 12.67 47.49
N GLN A 325 -33.94 12.42 46.62
CA GLN A 325 -34.88 11.30 46.77
C GLN A 325 -34.17 9.94 46.80
N GLN A 326 -33.17 9.78 45.93
CA GLN A 326 -32.35 8.56 45.86
C GLN A 326 -31.19 8.55 46.87
N LYS A 327 -31.11 9.55 47.76
CA LYS A 327 -30.09 9.68 48.82
C LYS A 327 -28.64 9.65 48.32
N VAL A 328 -28.40 10.06 47.07
CA VAL A 328 -27.09 10.03 46.40
C VAL A 328 -26.05 10.87 47.16
N LEU A 329 -26.48 11.96 47.81
CA LEU A 329 -25.59 12.85 48.58
C LEU A 329 -24.98 12.19 49.81
N SER A 330 -25.61 11.13 50.32
CA SER A 330 -25.21 10.39 51.53
C SER A 330 -24.69 8.98 51.26
N SER A 331 -24.67 8.54 50.00
CA SER A 331 -24.18 7.23 49.60
C SER A 331 -22.66 7.16 49.58
N GLU A 332 -22.13 5.94 49.61
CA GLU A 332 -20.71 5.65 49.42
C GLU A 332 -20.19 6.13 48.05
N PHE A 333 -18.88 6.35 47.94
CA PHE A 333 -18.28 6.95 46.75
C PHE A 333 -18.60 6.21 45.43
N LEU A 334 -18.54 4.88 45.42
CA LEU A 334 -18.76 4.12 44.20
C LEU A 334 -20.22 4.21 43.72
N GLU A 335 -21.18 4.15 44.64
CA GLU A 335 -22.60 4.24 44.33
C GLU A 335 -22.96 5.62 43.79
N LYS A 336 -22.52 6.69 44.48
CA LYS A 336 -22.76 8.06 44.03
C LYS A 336 -22.09 8.35 42.69
N TYR A 337 -20.86 7.87 42.47
CA TYR A 337 -20.14 8.03 41.21
C TYR A 337 -20.87 7.34 40.04
N LEU A 338 -21.23 6.07 40.17
CA LEU A 338 -21.88 5.32 39.09
C LEU A 338 -23.26 5.89 38.76
N TYR A 339 -24.02 6.33 39.78
CA TYR A 339 -25.32 6.94 39.59
C TYR A 339 -25.21 8.28 38.85
N CYS A 340 -24.28 9.14 39.25
CA CYS A 340 -24.06 10.43 38.60
C CYS A 340 -23.52 10.26 37.16
N LEU A 341 -22.63 9.29 36.92
CA LEU A 341 -22.17 8.95 35.57
C LEU A 341 -23.33 8.49 34.68
N TRP A 342 -24.20 7.62 35.19
CA TRP A 342 -25.41 7.19 34.48
C TRP A 342 -26.33 8.37 34.16
N TRP A 343 -26.58 9.26 35.13
CA TRP A 343 -27.39 10.46 34.93
C TRP A 343 -26.82 11.36 33.84
N GLY A 344 -25.50 11.59 33.85
CA GLY A 344 -24.81 12.37 32.83
C GLY A 344 -24.91 11.73 31.45
N LEU A 345 -24.69 10.42 31.36
CA LEU A 345 -24.76 9.66 30.10
C LEU A 345 -26.17 9.67 29.51
N GLN A 346 -27.19 9.48 30.34
CA GLN A 346 -28.58 9.52 29.92
C GLN A 346 -28.94 10.87 29.32
N ASN A 347 -28.69 11.98 30.03
CA ASN A 347 -29.11 13.30 29.60
C ASN A 347 -28.30 13.83 28.42
N LEU A 348 -27.02 13.46 28.31
CA LEU A 348 -26.22 13.82 27.13
C LEU A 348 -26.72 13.07 25.88
N SER A 349 -27.09 11.80 26.03
CA SER A 349 -27.55 10.95 24.92
C SER A 349 -29.01 11.20 24.51
N SER A 350 -29.84 11.70 25.43
CA SER A 350 -31.25 12.04 25.20
C SER A 350 -31.50 13.54 25.01
N TYR A 351 -30.46 14.35 24.91
CA TYR A 351 -30.54 15.80 24.76
C TYR A 351 -31.35 16.49 25.87
N GLY A 352 -31.29 15.94 27.09
CA GLY A 352 -32.00 16.47 28.26
C GLY A 352 -33.53 16.34 28.22
N GLN A 353 -34.10 15.51 27.35
CA GLN A 353 -35.56 15.35 27.22
C GLN A 353 -36.26 14.90 28.52
N SER A 354 -35.55 14.20 29.39
CA SER A 354 -36.07 13.72 30.67
C SER A 354 -35.92 14.72 31.83
N LEU A 355 -35.45 15.94 31.58
CA LEU A 355 -35.21 16.94 32.64
C LEU A 355 -36.48 17.72 32.98
N SER A 356 -36.89 17.66 34.25
CA SER A 356 -37.88 18.56 34.84
C SER A 356 -37.18 19.73 35.53
N THR A 357 -37.33 20.94 34.99
CA THR A 357 -36.72 22.16 35.57
C THR A 357 -37.72 22.95 36.42
N SER A 358 -37.25 23.63 37.45
CA SER A 358 -38.02 24.69 38.12
C SER A 358 -37.86 26.03 37.39
N THR A 359 -38.50 27.09 37.89
CA THR A 359 -38.33 28.47 37.38
C THR A 359 -36.99 29.11 37.79
N PHE A 360 -36.11 28.36 38.47
CA PHE A 360 -34.81 28.86 38.87
C PHE A 360 -33.87 29.04 37.66
N ILE A 361 -33.38 30.26 37.46
CA ILE A 361 -32.58 30.66 36.29
C ILE A 361 -31.36 29.74 36.08
N GLY A 362 -30.67 29.36 37.16
CA GLY A 362 -29.49 28.48 37.06
C GLY A 362 -29.82 27.07 36.57
N GLU A 363 -30.97 26.51 36.97
CA GLU A 363 -31.44 25.20 36.52
C GLU A 363 -31.82 25.25 35.04
N THR A 364 -32.61 26.26 34.63
CA THR A 364 -33.02 26.41 33.24
C THR A 364 -31.81 26.64 32.33
N ALA A 365 -30.84 27.47 32.74
CA ALA A 365 -29.62 27.69 31.98
C ALA A 365 -28.78 26.41 31.84
N PHE A 366 -28.63 25.63 32.92
CA PHE A 366 -27.92 24.35 32.87
C PHE A 366 -28.61 23.33 31.97
N ALA A 367 -29.95 23.24 32.00
CA ALA A 367 -30.71 22.38 31.10
C ALA A 367 -30.54 22.76 29.62
N ILE A 368 -30.54 24.07 29.29
CA ILE A 368 -30.29 24.56 27.93
C ILE A 368 -28.89 24.15 27.46
N LEU A 369 -27.87 24.27 28.33
CA LEU A 369 -26.50 23.84 28.03
C LEU A 369 -26.42 22.33 27.78
N ILE A 370 -27.11 21.51 28.57
CA ILE A 370 -27.18 20.06 28.37
C ILE A 370 -27.81 19.72 27.03
N ALA A 371 -28.93 20.36 26.68
CA ALA A 371 -29.62 20.11 25.41
C ALA A 371 -28.72 20.45 24.20
N ILE A 372 -28.06 21.61 24.21
CA ILE A 372 -27.16 22.04 23.13
C ILE A 372 -25.93 21.14 23.04
N SER A 373 -25.25 20.91 24.17
CA SER A 373 -24.03 20.09 24.20
C SER A 373 -24.31 18.62 23.84
N GLY A 374 -25.40 18.04 24.34
CA GLY A 374 -25.83 16.69 23.99
C GLY A 374 -26.09 16.52 22.50
N LEU A 375 -26.82 17.47 21.89
CA LEU A 375 -27.11 17.44 20.45
C LEU A 375 -25.82 17.45 19.63
N VAL A 376 -24.90 18.37 19.93
CA VAL A 376 -23.63 18.53 19.19
C VAL A 376 -22.73 17.31 19.38
N LEU A 377 -22.50 16.87 20.63
CA LEU A 377 -21.58 15.78 20.94
C LEU A 377 -22.08 14.44 20.40
N PHE A 378 -23.38 14.16 20.50
CA PHE A 378 -23.95 12.92 19.98
C PHE A 378 -23.95 12.89 18.45
N ALA A 379 -24.28 14.00 17.79
CA ALA A 379 -24.17 14.11 16.33
C ALA A 379 -22.72 13.90 15.86
N HIS A 380 -21.75 14.46 16.59
CA HIS A 380 -20.32 14.26 16.29
C HIS A 380 -19.89 12.81 16.47
N LEU A 381 -20.34 12.14 17.53
CA LEU A 381 -20.07 10.73 17.79
C LEU A 381 -20.59 9.86 16.64
N ILE A 382 -21.86 10.04 16.24
CA ILE A 382 -22.46 9.29 15.12
C ILE A 382 -21.72 9.57 13.81
N GLY A 383 -21.45 10.83 13.49
CA GLY A 383 -20.77 11.22 12.25
C GLY A 383 -19.37 10.62 12.13
N ASN A 384 -18.60 10.64 13.22
CA ASN A 384 -17.26 10.06 13.24
C ASN A 384 -17.30 8.53 13.12
N VAL A 385 -18.18 7.85 13.89
CA VAL A 385 -18.34 6.40 13.81
C VAL A 385 -18.78 5.97 12.41
N GLN A 386 -19.71 6.70 11.78
CA GLN A 386 -20.14 6.45 10.40
C GLN A 386 -18.98 6.58 9.41
N THR A 387 -18.18 7.66 9.52
CA THR A 387 -17.02 7.90 8.63
C THR A 387 -15.99 6.78 8.76
N TYR A 388 -15.69 6.34 9.98
CA TYR A 388 -14.79 5.22 10.22
C TYR A 388 -15.33 3.91 9.65
N MET A 389 -16.62 3.63 9.86
CA MET A 389 -17.25 2.43 9.32
C MET A 389 -17.20 2.41 7.78
N GLN A 390 -17.50 3.54 7.14
CA GLN A 390 -17.40 3.70 5.69
C GLN A 390 -15.98 3.49 5.18
N SER A 391 -14.96 4.03 5.85
CA SER A 391 -13.56 3.85 5.43
C SER A 391 -13.11 2.39 5.34
N ILE A 392 -13.65 1.53 6.22
CA ILE A 392 -13.39 0.07 6.19
C ILE A 392 -14.14 -0.58 5.02
N THR A 393 -15.36 -0.14 4.72
CA THR A 393 -16.20 -0.77 3.70
C THR A 393 -15.90 -0.32 2.26
N VAL A 394 -15.22 0.82 2.05
CA VAL A 394 -14.91 1.36 0.71
C VAL A 394 -14.36 0.31 -0.25
N ARG A 395 -13.30 -0.42 0.12
CA ARG A 395 -12.70 -1.43 -0.77
C ARG A 395 -13.62 -2.61 -1.05
N LEU A 396 -14.43 -3.00 -0.07
CA LEU A 396 -15.39 -4.08 -0.23
C LEU A 396 -16.56 -3.64 -1.12
N GLU A 397 -17.00 -2.40 -0.99
CA GLU A 397 -18.05 -1.78 -1.80
C GLU A 397 -17.57 -1.57 -3.23
N GLU A 398 -16.36 -1.08 -3.47
CA GLU A 398 -15.72 -1.01 -4.79
C GLU A 398 -15.74 -2.37 -5.51
N TRP A 399 -15.32 -3.44 -4.82
CA TRP A 399 -15.38 -4.80 -5.35
C TRP A 399 -16.82 -5.23 -5.67
N ARG A 400 -17.76 -4.98 -4.75
CA ARG A 400 -19.17 -5.35 -4.91
C ARG A 400 -19.81 -4.63 -6.09
N LEU A 401 -19.55 -3.34 -6.26
CA LEU A 401 -20.00 -2.54 -7.39
C LEU A 401 -19.40 -3.07 -8.68
N LYS A 402 -18.07 -3.22 -8.76
CA LYS A 402 -17.40 -3.72 -9.96
C LYS A 402 -17.92 -5.10 -10.39
N ARG A 403 -18.16 -6.00 -9.42
CA ARG A 403 -18.73 -7.31 -9.68
C ARG A 403 -20.16 -7.22 -10.21
N ARG A 404 -21.01 -6.37 -9.60
CA ARG A 404 -22.41 -6.17 -10.04
C ARG A 404 -22.45 -5.64 -11.47
N ASP A 405 -21.69 -4.59 -11.76
CA ASP A 405 -21.64 -3.94 -13.08
C ASP A 405 -21.16 -4.92 -14.15
N THR A 406 -20.16 -5.75 -13.83
CA THR A 406 -19.66 -6.79 -14.74
C THR A 406 -20.73 -7.84 -15.00
N GLU A 407 -21.43 -8.34 -13.98
CA GLU A 407 -22.52 -9.32 -14.14
C GLU A 407 -23.68 -8.78 -14.96
N GLU A 408 -24.07 -7.53 -14.71
CA GLU A 408 -25.16 -6.86 -15.43
C GLU A 408 -24.79 -6.65 -16.90
N TRP A 409 -23.58 -6.19 -17.17
CA TRP A 409 -23.04 -6.09 -18.53
C TRP A 409 -23.03 -7.44 -19.26
N MET A 410 -22.57 -8.52 -18.60
CA MET A 410 -22.57 -9.88 -19.18
C MET A 410 -23.98 -10.42 -19.44
N ARG A 411 -24.93 -10.10 -18.56
CA ARG A 411 -26.35 -10.45 -18.73
C ARG A 411 -26.97 -9.72 -19.91
N HIS A 412 -26.77 -8.41 -19.99
CA HIS A 412 -27.32 -7.56 -21.04
C HIS A 412 -26.82 -7.99 -22.43
N ARG A 413 -25.55 -8.42 -22.52
CA ARG A 413 -24.94 -8.95 -23.75
C ARG A 413 -25.23 -10.44 -24.02
N GLN A 414 -26.02 -11.10 -23.17
CA GLN A 414 -26.40 -12.51 -23.32
C GLN A 414 -25.21 -13.47 -23.49
N LEU A 415 -24.10 -13.22 -22.79
CA LEU A 415 -22.90 -14.05 -22.93
C LEU A 415 -23.16 -15.52 -22.51
N PRO A 416 -22.57 -16.52 -23.19
CA PRO A 416 -22.64 -17.92 -22.78
C PRO A 416 -22.06 -18.15 -21.38
N GLN A 417 -22.57 -19.15 -20.65
CA GLN A 417 -22.16 -19.44 -19.27
C GLN A 417 -20.65 -19.72 -19.14
N SER A 418 -20.07 -20.46 -20.09
CA SER A 418 -18.63 -20.75 -20.11
C SER A 418 -17.77 -19.47 -20.24
N LEU A 419 -18.23 -18.48 -21.00
CA LEU A 419 -17.54 -17.20 -21.13
C LEU A 419 -17.72 -16.35 -19.87
N ARG A 420 -18.91 -16.36 -19.27
CA ARG A 420 -19.17 -15.66 -18.00
C ARG A 420 -18.26 -16.18 -16.89
N GLU A 421 -18.09 -17.48 -16.78
CA GLU A 421 -17.19 -18.09 -15.79
C GLU A 421 -15.73 -17.68 -16.00
N ARG A 422 -15.26 -17.61 -17.25
CA ARG A 422 -13.92 -17.10 -17.58
C ARG A 422 -13.75 -15.63 -17.20
N VAL A 423 -14.73 -14.79 -17.51
CA VAL A 423 -14.72 -13.37 -17.15
C VAL A 423 -14.72 -13.19 -15.63
N ARG A 424 -15.56 -13.93 -14.90
CA ARG A 424 -15.59 -13.92 -13.42
C ARG A 424 -14.23 -14.26 -12.83
N ARG A 425 -13.60 -15.35 -13.31
CA ARG A 425 -12.27 -15.77 -12.85
C ARG A 425 -11.23 -14.69 -13.11
N PHE A 426 -11.23 -14.11 -14.30
CA PHE A 426 -10.30 -13.03 -14.65
C PHE A 426 -10.48 -11.80 -13.77
N VAL A 427 -11.71 -11.29 -13.62
CA VAL A 427 -11.99 -10.10 -12.81
C VAL A 427 -11.67 -10.35 -11.33
N GLN A 428 -11.95 -11.55 -10.82
CA GLN A 428 -11.61 -11.95 -9.46
C GLN A 428 -10.09 -12.02 -9.25
N TYR A 429 -9.36 -12.68 -10.15
CA TYR A 429 -7.90 -12.75 -10.05
C TYR A 429 -7.25 -11.37 -10.18
N LYS A 430 -7.66 -10.56 -11.15
CA LYS A 430 -7.19 -9.18 -11.31
C LYS A 430 -7.40 -8.37 -10.03
N TRP A 431 -8.57 -8.49 -9.39
CA TRP A 431 -8.83 -7.82 -8.12
C TRP A 431 -7.93 -8.32 -6.99
N PHE A 432 -7.67 -9.62 -6.88
CA PHE A 432 -6.77 -10.14 -5.85
C PHE A 432 -5.30 -9.75 -6.08
N ALA A 433 -4.86 -9.73 -7.33
CA ALA A 433 -3.50 -9.36 -7.71
C ALA A 433 -3.23 -7.87 -7.47
N THR A 434 -4.12 -6.99 -7.94
CA THR A 434 -3.88 -5.53 -7.88
C THR A 434 -4.63 -4.81 -6.74
N ARG A 435 -5.49 -5.50 -5.99
CA ARG A 435 -6.42 -4.91 -5.00
C ARG A 435 -7.28 -3.77 -5.56
N GLY A 436 -7.63 -3.88 -6.85
CA GLY A 436 -8.43 -2.86 -7.54
C GLY A 436 -7.65 -1.60 -7.92
N VAL A 437 -6.33 -1.62 -7.77
CA VAL A 437 -5.45 -0.54 -8.22
C VAL A 437 -5.21 -0.70 -9.72
N ASP A 438 -5.24 0.43 -10.42
CA ASP A 438 -4.86 0.52 -11.83
C ASP A 438 -3.41 0.96 -11.94
N GLU A 439 -2.50 0.00 -12.18
CA GLU A 439 -1.05 0.22 -12.24
C GLU A 439 -0.66 1.28 -13.27
N GLU A 440 -1.35 1.32 -14.41
CA GLU A 440 -1.04 2.25 -15.50
C GLU A 440 -1.33 3.70 -15.07
N SER A 441 -2.46 3.93 -14.39
CA SER A 441 -2.83 5.26 -13.88
C SER A 441 -1.81 5.81 -12.87
N ILE A 442 -1.23 4.96 -12.03
CA ILE A 442 -0.21 5.35 -11.05
C ILE A 442 1.06 5.78 -11.79
N LEU A 443 1.50 4.99 -12.77
CA LEU A 443 2.71 5.29 -13.53
C LEU A 443 2.55 6.57 -14.36
N HIS A 444 1.36 6.83 -14.92
CA HIS A 444 1.08 8.06 -15.67
C HIS A 444 0.99 9.31 -14.79
N ALA A 445 0.66 9.17 -13.51
CA ALA A 445 0.65 10.29 -12.55
C ALA A 445 2.07 10.73 -12.12
N LEU A 446 3.09 9.92 -12.37
CA LEU A 446 4.48 10.23 -12.04
C LEU A 446 5.15 11.04 -13.17
N PRO A 447 6.13 11.90 -12.83
CA PRO A 447 7.05 12.47 -13.81
C PRO A 447 7.71 11.39 -14.67
N THR A 448 7.99 11.72 -15.93
CA THR A 448 8.53 10.77 -16.92
C THR A 448 9.82 10.09 -16.45
N ASP A 449 10.68 10.81 -15.75
CA ASP A 449 11.99 10.30 -15.32
C ASP A 449 11.83 9.22 -14.24
N LEU A 450 10.96 9.43 -13.25
CA LEU A 450 10.66 8.43 -12.23
C LEU A 450 9.95 7.21 -12.82
N ARG A 451 9.04 7.41 -13.77
CA ARG A 451 8.38 6.30 -14.47
C ARG A 451 9.41 5.42 -15.18
N ARG A 452 10.38 6.03 -15.87
CA ARG A 452 11.46 5.31 -16.57
C ARG A 452 12.33 4.51 -15.61
N ASP A 453 12.74 5.10 -14.49
CA ASP A 453 13.57 4.43 -13.49
C ASP A 453 12.86 3.21 -12.89
N ILE A 454 11.57 3.35 -12.57
CA ILE A 454 10.74 2.25 -12.06
C ILE A 454 10.59 1.14 -13.10
N GLN A 455 10.23 1.50 -14.34
CA GLN A 455 10.08 0.52 -15.42
C GLN A 455 11.40 -0.22 -15.64
N ARG A 456 12.52 0.50 -15.80
CA ARG A 456 13.86 -0.08 -15.95
C ARG A 456 14.17 -1.07 -14.83
N HIS A 457 13.90 -0.70 -13.57
CA HIS A 457 14.12 -1.60 -12.43
C HIS A 457 13.30 -2.90 -12.51
N LEU A 458 12.06 -2.83 -13.00
CA LEU A 458 11.16 -3.98 -13.08
C LEU A 458 11.45 -4.92 -14.27
N CYS A 459 11.86 -4.38 -15.42
CA CYS A 459 11.97 -5.15 -16.67
C CYS A 459 13.39 -5.47 -17.15
N LEU A 460 14.41 -4.70 -16.76
CA LEU A 460 15.73 -4.77 -17.41
C LEU A 460 16.33 -6.19 -17.37
N ASP A 461 16.23 -6.88 -16.24
CA ASP A 461 16.75 -8.24 -16.08
C ASP A 461 15.97 -9.27 -16.92
N LEU A 462 14.67 -9.04 -17.15
CA LEU A 462 13.84 -9.90 -18.00
C LEU A 462 14.19 -9.69 -19.47
N VAL A 463 14.34 -8.43 -19.90
CA VAL A 463 14.69 -8.08 -21.28
C VAL A 463 16.09 -8.60 -21.64
N ARG A 464 17.08 -8.45 -20.73
CA ARG A 464 18.45 -8.93 -20.96
C ARG A 464 18.58 -10.45 -21.10
N ARG A 465 17.59 -11.24 -20.66
CA ARG A 465 17.58 -12.70 -20.87
C ARG A 465 17.39 -13.08 -22.33
N VAL A 466 16.80 -12.21 -23.14
CA VAL A 466 16.74 -12.43 -24.59
C VAL A 466 18.15 -12.25 -25.14
N PRO A 467 18.77 -13.29 -25.72
CA PRO A 467 20.16 -13.21 -26.16
C PRO A 467 20.42 -12.07 -27.16
N PHE A 468 19.42 -11.73 -27.97
CA PHE A 468 19.48 -10.60 -28.89
C PHE A 468 19.54 -9.25 -28.16
N PHE A 469 18.65 -9.01 -27.19
CA PHE A 469 18.62 -7.75 -26.42
C PHE A 469 19.85 -7.59 -25.52
N SER A 470 20.42 -8.68 -25.00
CA SER A 470 21.65 -8.64 -24.19
C SER A 470 22.85 -7.98 -24.88
N GLN A 471 22.84 -7.91 -26.21
CA GLN A 471 23.91 -7.33 -27.02
C GLN A 471 23.61 -5.88 -27.45
N MET A 472 22.47 -5.33 -27.05
CA MET A 472 22.10 -3.94 -27.27
C MET A 472 22.77 -3.03 -26.24
N ASP A 473 22.95 -1.77 -26.61
CA ASP A 473 23.33 -0.71 -25.69
C ASP A 473 22.19 -0.37 -24.73
N ASP A 474 22.56 0.16 -23.56
CA ASP A 474 21.61 0.43 -22.49
C ASP A 474 20.53 1.46 -22.88
N GLN A 475 20.81 2.39 -23.81
CA GLN A 475 19.82 3.37 -24.28
C GLN A 475 18.64 2.70 -25.00
N LEU A 476 18.93 1.66 -25.80
CA LEU A 476 17.90 0.92 -26.53
C LEU A 476 17.18 -0.08 -25.63
N LEU A 477 17.88 -0.65 -24.63
CA LEU A 477 17.22 -1.41 -23.56
C LEU A 477 16.24 -0.55 -22.76
N ASP A 478 16.60 0.69 -22.45
CA ASP A 478 15.70 1.65 -21.79
C ASP A 478 14.48 1.95 -22.65
N ALA A 479 14.67 2.17 -23.97
CA ALA A 479 13.57 2.41 -24.91
C ALA A 479 12.60 1.23 -25.04
N ILE A 480 13.09 -0.01 -24.89
CA ILE A 480 12.26 -1.22 -24.81
C ILE A 480 11.51 -1.25 -23.49
N CYS A 481 12.21 -1.01 -22.38
CA CYS A 481 11.66 -1.06 -21.04
C CYS A 481 10.54 -0.02 -20.82
N GLU A 482 10.65 1.16 -21.42
CA GLU A 482 9.60 2.21 -21.38
C GLU A 482 8.29 1.79 -22.08
N ARG A 483 8.37 0.85 -23.04
CA ARG A 483 7.25 0.39 -23.88
C ARG A 483 6.61 -0.92 -23.41
N LEU A 484 7.14 -1.55 -22.36
CA LEU A 484 6.56 -2.77 -21.83
C LEU A 484 5.27 -2.48 -21.06
N VAL A 485 4.25 -3.30 -21.33
CA VAL A 485 2.94 -3.20 -20.69
C VAL A 485 2.68 -4.43 -19.84
N SER A 486 2.10 -4.24 -18.65
CA SER A 486 1.71 -5.34 -17.76
C SER A 486 0.56 -6.16 -18.38
N CYS A 487 0.68 -7.48 -18.37
CA CYS A 487 -0.28 -8.44 -18.93
C CYS A 487 -0.60 -9.54 -17.90
N LEU A 488 -1.89 -9.83 -17.71
CA LEU A 488 -2.39 -10.88 -16.82
C LEU A 488 -3.18 -11.91 -17.62
N SER A 489 -2.88 -13.18 -17.40
CA SER A 489 -3.56 -14.30 -18.05
C SER A 489 -4.04 -15.34 -17.04
N THR A 490 -5.30 -15.75 -17.15
CA THR A 490 -5.87 -16.76 -16.26
C THR A 490 -5.58 -18.19 -16.67
N GLN A 491 -5.62 -19.12 -15.72
CA GLN A 491 -5.45 -20.55 -15.99
C GLN A 491 -6.38 -21.05 -17.10
N GLY A 492 -5.81 -21.83 -18.02
CA GLY A 492 -6.49 -22.44 -19.14
C GLY A 492 -6.75 -21.51 -20.32
N ASN A 493 -6.35 -20.24 -20.23
CA ASN A 493 -6.46 -19.30 -21.34
C ASN A 493 -5.41 -19.61 -22.41
N TYR A 494 -5.81 -19.55 -23.68
CA TYR A 494 -4.89 -19.61 -24.80
C TYR A 494 -4.46 -18.19 -25.12
N ILE A 495 -3.16 -17.94 -25.04
CA ILE A 495 -2.56 -16.64 -25.35
C ILE A 495 -2.44 -16.49 -26.86
N VAL A 496 -1.87 -17.50 -27.51
CA VAL A 496 -1.74 -17.59 -28.98
C VAL A 496 -1.89 -19.04 -29.40
N ARG A 497 -2.49 -19.31 -30.56
CA ARG A 497 -2.52 -20.66 -31.14
C ARG A 497 -1.56 -20.76 -32.31
N GLU A 498 -1.11 -21.98 -32.59
CA GLU A 498 -0.30 -22.25 -33.79
C GLU A 498 -1.05 -21.79 -35.05
N GLY A 499 -0.40 -20.94 -35.85
CA GLY A 499 -0.98 -20.29 -37.04
C GLY A 499 -1.53 -18.88 -36.83
N ASP A 500 -1.88 -18.49 -35.60
CA ASP A 500 -2.39 -17.15 -35.30
C ASP A 500 -1.31 -16.08 -35.49
N PRO A 501 -1.65 -14.84 -35.88
CA PRO A 501 -0.67 -13.75 -35.96
C PRO A 501 -0.11 -13.42 -34.57
N VAL A 502 1.22 -13.35 -34.44
CA VAL A 502 1.88 -12.94 -33.20
C VAL A 502 1.82 -11.42 -33.08
N THR A 503 1.08 -10.91 -32.09
CA THR A 503 0.89 -9.47 -31.87
C THR A 503 1.84 -8.87 -30.82
N GLU A 504 2.31 -9.71 -29.90
CA GLU A 504 3.14 -9.28 -28.77
C GLU A 504 4.14 -10.37 -28.38
N MET A 505 5.28 -9.93 -27.85
CA MET A 505 6.30 -10.77 -27.22
C MET A 505 6.11 -10.69 -25.70
N LEU A 506 6.00 -11.83 -25.03
CA LEU A 506 5.72 -11.89 -23.58
C LEU A 506 6.95 -12.30 -22.78
N PHE A 507 7.18 -11.62 -21.67
CA PHE A 507 8.23 -11.91 -20.68
C PHE A 507 7.56 -12.37 -19.38
N ILE A 508 7.75 -13.63 -19.01
CA ILE A 508 7.03 -14.24 -17.89
C ILE A 508 7.67 -13.80 -16.57
N ILE A 509 6.90 -13.15 -15.70
CA ILE A 509 7.34 -12.73 -14.37
C ILE A 509 6.95 -13.80 -13.35
N ARG A 510 5.72 -14.30 -13.43
CA ARG A 510 5.17 -15.32 -12.51
C ARG A 510 4.21 -16.24 -13.25
N GLY A 511 4.07 -17.46 -12.74
CA GLY A 511 3.22 -18.50 -13.31
C GLY A 511 3.93 -19.37 -14.34
N LYS A 512 3.16 -20.23 -15.03
CA LYS A 512 3.68 -21.17 -16.02
C LYS A 512 2.81 -21.20 -17.26
N LEU A 513 3.47 -21.21 -18.41
CA LEU A 513 2.82 -21.39 -19.71
C LEU A 513 3.26 -22.74 -20.30
N GLU A 514 2.35 -23.39 -21.00
CA GLU A 514 2.65 -24.50 -21.89
C GLU A 514 2.78 -23.98 -23.31
N SER A 515 3.87 -24.33 -23.99
CA SER A 515 4.10 -24.05 -25.40
C SER A 515 4.16 -25.37 -26.16
N SER A 516 3.17 -25.63 -27.00
CA SER A 516 3.05 -26.88 -27.76
C SER A 516 3.01 -26.64 -29.27
N THR A 517 3.46 -27.59 -30.08
CA THR A 517 3.42 -27.51 -31.54
C THR A 517 3.09 -28.86 -32.15
N THR A 518 2.29 -28.81 -33.22
CA THR A 518 1.94 -29.94 -34.07
C THR A 518 2.70 -29.94 -35.40
N ASN A 519 3.63 -28.98 -35.57
CA ASN A 519 4.42 -28.78 -36.79
C ASN A 519 3.52 -28.71 -38.05
N GLY A 520 2.52 -27.83 -37.99
CA GLY A 520 1.54 -27.66 -39.06
C GLY A 520 0.57 -28.83 -39.23
N GLY A 521 0.17 -29.49 -38.13
CA GLY A 521 -0.82 -30.56 -38.14
C GLY A 521 -0.31 -31.92 -38.63
N ARG A 522 1.01 -32.18 -38.56
CA ARG A 522 1.57 -33.47 -38.96
C ARG A 522 1.11 -34.57 -38.00
N THR A 523 0.45 -35.60 -38.53
CA THR A 523 -0.03 -36.74 -37.73
C THR A 523 1.12 -37.44 -37.00
N GLY A 524 0.94 -37.66 -35.69
CA GLY A 524 1.93 -38.30 -34.82
C GLY A 524 3.07 -37.40 -34.32
N PHE A 525 3.04 -36.09 -34.60
CA PHE A 525 4.03 -35.13 -34.07
C PHE A 525 3.36 -34.18 -33.06
N PHE A 526 3.75 -34.29 -31.79
CA PHE A 526 3.37 -33.36 -30.73
C PHE A 526 4.58 -33.09 -29.85
N ASN A 527 4.99 -31.83 -29.74
CA ASN A 527 6.06 -31.40 -28.84
C ASN A 527 5.51 -30.33 -27.91
N SER A 528 5.71 -30.48 -26.60
CA SER A 528 5.27 -29.53 -25.57
C SER A 528 6.43 -29.20 -24.63
N ILE A 529 6.59 -27.92 -24.30
CA ILE A 529 7.54 -27.41 -23.32
C ILE A 529 6.83 -26.47 -22.35
N THR A 530 7.23 -26.50 -21.09
CA THR A 530 6.73 -25.56 -20.07
C THR A 530 7.66 -24.37 -19.95
N LEU A 531 7.14 -23.16 -20.19
CA LEU A 531 7.81 -21.89 -19.94
C LEU A 531 7.60 -21.46 -18.50
N ARG A 532 8.67 -21.01 -17.87
CA ARG A 532 8.78 -20.66 -16.44
C ARG A 532 9.07 -19.16 -16.26
N PRO A 533 9.01 -18.64 -15.02
CA PRO A 533 9.44 -17.28 -14.74
C PRO A 533 10.85 -16.98 -15.28
N GLY A 534 10.97 -15.89 -16.03
CA GLY A 534 12.16 -15.46 -16.73
C GLY A 534 12.30 -15.99 -18.16
N ASP A 535 11.44 -16.90 -18.61
CA ASP A 535 11.33 -17.29 -20.02
C ASP A 535 10.46 -16.28 -20.78
N PHE A 536 10.51 -16.35 -22.11
CA PHE A 536 9.74 -15.49 -23.01
C PHE A 536 9.12 -16.29 -24.17
N CYS A 537 8.12 -15.71 -24.84
CA CYS A 537 7.55 -16.24 -26.08
C CYS A 537 7.17 -15.13 -27.06
N GLY A 538 6.90 -15.47 -28.32
CA GLY A 538 6.67 -14.50 -29.41
C GLY A 538 7.95 -14.00 -30.08
N GLU A 539 9.03 -14.79 -30.01
CA GLU A 539 10.34 -14.49 -30.61
C GLU A 539 10.31 -14.38 -32.13
N GLU A 540 9.25 -14.88 -32.78
CA GLU A 540 8.98 -14.69 -34.20
C GLU A 540 8.92 -13.20 -34.58
N LEU A 541 8.46 -12.34 -33.67
CA LEU A 541 8.41 -10.89 -33.87
C LEU A 541 9.79 -10.25 -34.02
N LEU A 542 10.83 -10.81 -33.38
CA LEU A 542 12.20 -10.30 -33.52
C LEU A 542 12.67 -10.41 -34.96
N ALA A 543 12.38 -11.53 -35.61
CA ALA A 543 12.77 -11.74 -37.00
C ALA A 543 12.00 -10.83 -37.95
N TRP A 544 10.69 -10.66 -37.72
CA TRP A 544 9.86 -9.78 -38.52
C TRP A 544 10.28 -8.29 -38.39
N ALA A 545 10.52 -7.82 -37.16
CA ALA A 545 10.86 -6.42 -36.90
C ALA A 545 12.21 -6.00 -37.48
N LEU A 546 13.11 -6.94 -37.77
CA LEU A 546 14.44 -6.65 -38.32
C LEU A 546 14.52 -6.74 -39.85
N LEU A 547 13.45 -7.13 -40.54
CA LEU A 547 13.43 -7.21 -42.01
C LEU A 547 13.33 -5.82 -42.65
N PRO A 548 14.19 -5.47 -43.64
CA PRO A 548 14.22 -4.16 -44.30
C PRO A 548 12.82 -3.67 -44.71
N LYS A 549 12.06 -4.56 -45.36
CA LYS A 549 10.67 -4.35 -45.77
C LYS A 549 9.73 -5.26 -44.99
N SER A 550 9.72 -5.13 -43.66
CA SER A 550 8.74 -5.81 -42.81
C SER A 550 7.33 -5.54 -43.36
N THR A 551 6.65 -6.57 -43.84
CA THR A 551 5.29 -6.46 -44.37
C THR A 551 4.33 -6.02 -43.27
N LEU A 552 3.20 -5.41 -43.62
CA LEU A 552 2.13 -5.11 -42.65
C LEU A 552 1.58 -6.38 -41.96
N ASN A 553 1.81 -7.54 -42.57
CA ASN A 553 1.37 -8.82 -42.05
C ASN A 553 2.31 -9.31 -40.94
N LEU A 554 1.74 -9.59 -39.77
CA LEU A 554 2.44 -10.17 -38.64
C LEU A 554 2.84 -11.63 -38.92
N PRO A 555 3.94 -12.13 -38.34
CA PRO A 555 4.33 -13.52 -38.49
C PRO A 555 3.31 -14.43 -37.80
N SER A 556 3.04 -15.59 -38.41
CA SER A 556 2.22 -16.64 -37.78
C SER A 556 3.00 -17.34 -36.66
N SER A 557 2.33 -17.61 -35.55
CA SER A 557 2.89 -18.33 -34.41
C SER A 557 3.23 -19.76 -34.79
N THR A 558 4.42 -20.22 -34.43
CA THR A 558 4.86 -21.60 -34.66
C THR A 558 4.32 -22.58 -33.61
N ARG A 559 3.79 -22.04 -32.50
CA ARG A 559 3.36 -22.80 -31.32
C ARG A 559 2.05 -22.28 -30.74
N THR A 560 1.32 -23.17 -30.10
CA THR A 560 0.20 -22.83 -29.23
C THR A 560 0.73 -22.58 -27.82
N VAL A 561 0.45 -21.39 -27.26
CA VAL A 561 0.82 -21.03 -25.89
C VAL A 561 -0.45 -20.96 -25.03
N ARG A 562 -0.46 -21.74 -23.95
CA ARG A 562 -1.60 -21.85 -23.02
C ARG A 562 -1.13 -21.62 -21.58
N ALA A 563 -1.91 -20.89 -20.79
CA ALA A 563 -1.66 -20.71 -19.37
C ALA A 563 -2.00 -21.97 -18.56
N LEU A 564 -1.04 -22.52 -17.82
CA LEU A 564 -1.25 -23.65 -16.92
C LEU A 564 -1.65 -23.20 -15.51
N GLU A 565 -1.18 -22.04 -15.10
CA GLU A 565 -1.45 -21.35 -13.84
C GLU A 565 -1.88 -19.91 -14.16
N GLU A 566 -2.23 -19.12 -13.15
CA GLU A 566 -2.38 -17.67 -13.32
C GLU A 566 -1.00 -17.06 -13.63
N VAL A 567 -0.91 -16.24 -14.68
CA VAL A 567 0.35 -15.73 -15.22
C VAL A 567 0.36 -14.20 -15.20
N GLU A 568 1.46 -13.66 -14.69
CA GLU A 568 1.82 -12.24 -14.76
C GLU A 568 3.03 -12.11 -15.68
N ALA A 569 2.92 -11.27 -16.70
CA ALA A 569 3.94 -11.08 -17.72
C ALA A 569 4.03 -9.61 -18.14
N PHE A 570 5.17 -9.20 -18.68
CA PHE A 570 5.26 -7.99 -19.49
C PHE A 570 5.07 -8.34 -20.96
N ALA A 571 4.38 -7.47 -21.70
CA ALA A 571 4.15 -7.59 -23.14
C ALA A 571 4.87 -6.45 -23.88
N LEU A 572 5.64 -6.79 -24.89
CA LEU A 572 6.17 -5.86 -25.89
C LEU A 572 5.39 -6.03 -27.19
N ARG A 573 4.65 -5.00 -27.59
CA ARG A 573 3.81 -5.06 -28.80
C ARG A 573 4.66 -5.04 -30.06
N ALA A 574 4.14 -5.61 -31.14
CA ALA A 574 4.82 -5.64 -32.43
C ALA A 574 5.15 -4.23 -32.96
N GLU A 575 4.24 -3.27 -32.77
CA GLU A 575 4.42 -1.86 -33.16
C GLU A 575 5.60 -1.19 -32.43
N ASP A 576 5.68 -1.43 -31.12
CA ASP A 576 6.72 -0.92 -30.24
C ASP A 576 8.08 -1.54 -30.55
N LEU A 577 8.10 -2.86 -30.76
CA LEU A 577 9.31 -3.57 -31.17
C LEU A 577 9.81 -3.07 -32.54
N LYS A 578 8.92 -2.82 -33.50
CA LYS A 578 9.27 -2.29 -34.82
C LYS A 578 9.84 -0.87 -34.71
N PHE A 579 9.27 -0.03 -33.85
CA PHE A 579 9.79 1.31 -33.58
C PHE A 579 11.24 1.25 -33.08
N VAL A 580 11.52 0.42 -32.07
CA VAL A 580 12.88 0.25 -31.53
C VAL A 580 13.81 -0.37 -32.56
N ALA A 581 13.35 -1.40 -33.29
CA ALA A 581 14.14 -2.07 -34.31
C ALA A 581 14.59 -1.11 -35.43
N ASN A 582 13.73 -0.18 -35.86
CA ASN A 582 14.09 0.83 -36.87
C ASN A 582 15.19 1.78 -36.39
N GLN A 583 15.17 2.19 -35.12
CA GLN A 583 16.26 3.00 -34.53
C GLN A 583 17.55 2.17 -34.42
N PHE A 584 17.41 0.89 -34.06
CA PHE A 584 18.53 -0.03 -33.87
C PHE A 584 19.23 -0.43 -35.18
N ARG A 585 18.52 -0.50 -36.32
CA ARG A 585 19.10 -0.79 -37.64
C ARG A 585 20.23 0.17 -38.02
N ARG A 586 20.22 1.38 -37.47
CA ARG A 586 21.23 2.42 -37.71
C ARG A 586 22.56 2.12 -37.02
N LEU A 587 22.60 1.17 -36.08
CA LEU A 587 23.79 0.79 -35.32
C LEU A 587 24.37 -0.52 -35.87
N HIS A 588 25.40 -0.39 -36.71
CA HIS A 588 26.04 -1.51 -37.39
C HIS A 588 26.87 -2.37 -36.43
N SER A 589 26.50 -3.64 -36.23
CA SER A 589 27.43 -4.63 -35.65
C SER A 589 27.32 -6.01 -36.31
N LYS A 590 28.44 -6.48 -36.87
CA LYS A 590 28.57 -7.87 -37.37
C LYS A 590 28.29 -8.90 -36.28
N LYS A 591 28.55 -8.56 -35.01
CA LYS A 591 28.26 -9.41 -33.84
C LYS A 591 26.76 -9.65 -33.69
N LEU A 592 25.94 -8.61 -33.85
CA LEU A 592 24.47 -8.68 -33.74
C LEU A 592 23.85 -9.49 -34.87
N GLN A 593 24.33 -9.32 -36.11
CA GLN A 593 23.92 -10.16 -37.25
C GLN A 593 24.19 -11.64 -36.98
N HIS A 594 25.36 -11.96 -36.42
CA HIS A 594 25.70 -13.34 -36.06
C HIS A 594 24.80 -13.87 -34.94
N THR A 595 24.62 -13.11 -33.86
CA THR A 595 23.71 -13.47 -32.75
C THR A 595 22.29 -13.70 -33.27
N PHE A 596 21.76 -12.81 -34.11
CA PHE A 596 20.45 -12.97 -34.71
C PHE A 596 20.36 -14.24 -35.56
N ARG A 597 21.33 -14.50 -36.45
CA ARG A 597 21.36 -15.75 -37.26
C ARG A 597 21.42 -17.00 -36.40
N PHE A 598 22.17 -16.96 -35.29
CA PHE A 598 22.35 -18.09 -34.40
C PHE A 598 21.09 -18.40 -33.59
N TYR A 599 20.39 -17.37 -33.08
CA TYR A 599 19.21 -17.54 -32.23
C TYR A 599 17.89 -17.56 -33.01
N SER A 600 17.83 -17.02 -34.23
CA SER A 600 16.62 -17.00 -35.05
C SER A 600 16.21 -18.41 -35.47
N TYR A 601 14.99 -18.79 -35.12
CA TYR A 601 14.39 -20.07 -35.49
C TYR A 601 14.43 -20.32 -37.01
N HIS A 602 14.14 -19.29 -37.81
CA HIS A 602 14.08 -19.41 -39.27
C HIS A 602 15.47 -19.74 -39.86
N TRP A 603 16.52 -19.06 -39.38
CA TRP A 603 17.90 -19.32 -39.79
C TRP A 603 18.41 -20.69 -39.34
N ARG A 604 18.11 -21.10 -38.10
CA ARG A 604 18.48 -22.43 -37.58
C ARG A 604 17.81 -23.55 -38.37
N THR A 605 16.52 -23.39 -38.68
CA THR A 605 15.76 -24.39 -39.45
C THR A 605 16.27 -24.47 -40.88
N TRP A 606 16.50 -23.33 -41.53
CA TRP A 606 17.11 -23.31 -42.86
C TRP A 606 18.49 -23.97 -42.87
N ALA A 607 19.37 -23.64 -41.92
CA ALA A 607 20.70 -24.23 -41.80
C ALA A 607 20.63 -25.75 -41.58
N ALA A 608 19.73 -26.21 -40.70
CA ALA A 608 19.52 -27.64 -40.46
C ALA A 608 19.03 -28.35 -41.74
N CYS A 609 18.04 -27.80 -42.44
CA CYS A 609 17.56 -28.36 -43.70
C CYS A 609 18.64 -28.36 -44.78
N PHE A 610 19.46 -27.30 -44.86
CA PHE A 610 20.56 -27.19 -45.81
C PHE A 610 21.63 -28.25 -45.54
N ILE A 611 22.06 -28.40 -44.29
CA ILE A 611 23.02 -29.44 -43.86
C ILE A 611 22.45 -30.83 -44.13
N GLN A 612 21.18 -31.08 -43.79
CA GLN A 612 20.51 -32.35 -44.06
C GLN A 612 20.46 -32.66 -45.56
N ALA A 613 20.16 -31.67 -46.40
CA ALA A 613 20.15 -31.84 -47.85
C ALA A 613 21.55 -32.13 -48.40
N ALA A 614 22.58 -31.40 -47.93
CA ALA A 614 23.97 -31.63 -48.29
C ALA A 614 24.47 -33.02 -47.87
N TRP A 615 24.15 -33.44 -46.64
CA TRP A 615 24.48 -34.77 -46.12
C TRP A 615 23.80 -35.89 -46.93
N ARG A 616 22.51 -35.74 -47.24
CA ARG A 616 21.78 -36.69 -48.10
C ARG A 616 22.41 -36.79 -49.50
N ARG A 617 22.88 -35.68 -50.08
CA ARG A 617 23.63 -35.68 -51.35
C ARG A 617 24.97 -36.39 -51.23
N HIS A 618 25.72 -36.13 -50.16
CA HIS A 618 26.99 -36.81 -49.89
C HIS A 618 26.79 -38.32 -49.73
N LYS A 619 25.81 -38.75 -48.92
CA LYS A 619 25.47 -40.17 -48.74
C LYS A 619 25.09 -40.84 -50.07
N LYS A 620 24.30 -40.18 -50.92
CA LYS A 620 23.98 -40.67 -52.27
C LYS A 620 25.23 -40.84 -53.13
N ARG A 621 26.16 -39.89 -53.10
CA ARG A 621 27.44 -39.99 -53.84
C ARG A 621 28.33 -41.11 -53.31
N MET A 622 28.39 -41.30 -51.99
CA MET A 622 29.15 -42.40 -51.37
C MET A 622 28.60 -43.77 -51.75
N ILE A 623 27.28 -43.95 -51.72
CA ILE A 623 26.62 -45.19 -52.15
C ILE A 623 26.85 -45.44 -53.65
N ALA A 624 26.73 -44.40 -54.49
CA ALA A 624 27.01 -44.54 -55.92
C ALA A 624 28.49 -44.92 -56.19
N LYS A 625 29.43 -44.36 -55.43
CA LYS A 625 30.86 -44.69 -55.53
C LYS A 625 31.17 -46.09 -55.00
N SER A 626 30.50 -46.56 -53.94
CA SER A 626 30.67 -47.94 -53.45
C SER A 626 30.09 -48.96 -54.44
N LEU A 627 28.93 -48.65 -55.05
CA LEU A 627 28.35 -49.48 -56.11
C LEU A 627 29.27 -49.54 -57.33
N SER A 628 29.83 -48.42 -57.79
CA SER A 628 30.78 -48.44 -58.93
C SER A 628 32.08 -49.19 -58.61
N MET A 629 32.58 -49.13 -57.37
CA MET A 629 33.73 -49.93 -56.93
C MET A 629 33.42 -51.43 -56.90
N SER A 630 32.23 -51.81 -56.41
CA SER A 630 31.79 -53.21 -56.42
C SER A 630 31.60 -53.73 -57.84
N GLU A 631 31.08 -52.92 -58.75
CA GLU A 631 30.96 -53.26 -60.18
C GLU A 631 32.33 -53.38 -60.87
N SER A 632 33.30 -52.52 -60.54
CA SER A 632 34.67 -52.64 -61.08
C SER A 632 35.41 -53.88 -60.58
N PHE A 633 35.14 -54.34 -59.36
CA PHE A 633 35.75 -55.55 -58.80
C PHE A 633 35.13 -56.83 -59.37
N SER A 634 33.84 -56.81 -59.73
CA SER A 634 33.21 -57.94 -60.43
C SER A 634 33.67 -58.09 -61.88
N VAL A 635 34.08 -57.00 -62.55
CA VAL A 635 34.59 -57.06 -63.93
C VAL A 635 36.03 -57.56 -63.98
N SER A 636 36.86 -57.30 -62.97
CA SER A 636 38.25 -57.79 -62.93
C SER A 636 38.40 -59.28 -62.64
N VAL A 637 37.33 -59.98 -62.24
CA VAL A 637 37.38 -61.44 -61.96
C VAL A 637 37.03 -62.28 -63.21
N ASP A 638 36.36 -61.70 -64.22
CA ASP A 638 35.96 -62.42 -65.44
C ASP A 638 37.01 -62.38 -66.58
N GLU A 639 38.13 -61.66 -66.41
CA GLU A 639 39.15 -61.48 -67.46
C GLU A 639 40.36 -62.43 -67.35
N GLN A 640 40.33 -63.45 -66.48
CA GLN A 640 41.48 -64.34 -66.24
C GLN A 640 41.28 -65.84 -66.50
N THR A 641 40.17 -66.24 -67.13
CA THR A 641 39.98 -67.64 -67.56
C THR A 641 39.33 -67.70 -68.93
N VAL A 642 40.12 -67.69 -70.00
CA VAL A 642 40.01 -68.50 -71.24
C VAL A 642 41.16 -68.04 -72.15
N ASP A 643 42.18 -68.88 -72.29
CA ASP A 643 42.93 -69.09 -73.54
C ASP A 643 44.03 -70.13 -73.24
N ASP A 644 43.80 -71.39 -73.64
CA ASP A 644 44.84 -72.10 -74.37
C ASP A 644 44.24 -73.22 -75.25
N GLU A 645 44.81 -73.32 -76.44
CA GLU A 645 44.29 -74.00 -77.62
C GLU A 645 44.51 -75.52 -77.66
N THR A 646 43.74 -76.12 -78.57
CA THR A 646 43.76 -77.48 -79.14
C THR A 646 45.12 -78.07 -79.53
N THR A 647 45.26 -79.41 -79.54
CA THR A 647 45.45 -80.22 -80.78
C THR A 647 45.59 -81.75 -80.56
N ARG A 648 45.15 -82.49 -81.61
CA ARG A 648 45.41 -83.90 -82.05
C ARG A 648 44.40 -84.98 -81.62
N GLU A 649 43.51 -85.39 -82.54
CA GLU A 649 43.60 -86.58 -83.48
C GLU A 649 43.22 -87.87 -82.73
N GLU A 650 42.41 -88.84 -83.20
CA GLU A 650 41.86 -89.20 -84.51
C GLU A 650 40.75 -90.26 -84.29
N ASP A 651 39.98 -90.52 -85.36
CA ASP A 651 39.24 -91.74 -85.70
C ASP A 651 37.76 -92.04 -85.32
N ALA A 652 37.07 -92.51 -86.37
CA ALA A 652 35.63 -92.65 -86.63
C ALA A 652 35.12 -94.09 -86.34
N PRO A 653 33.94 -94.59 -86.84
CA PRO A 653 32.67 -93.94 -87.21
C PRO A 653 31.37 -94.65 -86.70
N SER A 654 30.25 -93.93 -86.87
CA SER A 654 28.89 -94.38 -87.30
C SER A 654 27.97 -95.23 -86.39
N PHE A 655 26.78 -94.69 -86.06
CA PHE A 655 25.51 -94.93 -86.79
C PHE A 655 24.39 -93.98 -86.29
N ALA A 656 23.54 -93.52 -87.21
CA ALA A 656 22.36 -92.63 -87.02
C ALA A 656 21.14 -93.39 -86.41
N PRO A 657 19.94 -92.80 -86.11
CA PRO A 657 19.45 -91.44 -86.46
C PRO A 657 18.60 -90.67 -85.39
N SER A 658 18.36 -89.37 -85.67
CA SER A 658 17.06 -88.65 -85.66
C SER A 658 17.00 -87.27 -84.94
N ASN A 659 16.50 -86.30 -85.73
CA ASN A 659 16.16 -84.88 -85.50
C ASN A 659 15.27 -84.59 -84.29
N SER A 660 15.14 -83.37 -83.74
CA SER A 660 15.86 -82.09 -83.86
C SER A 660 15.23 -81.10 -82.86
N GLN A 661 16.08 -80.29 -82.22
CA GLN A 661 15.77 -79.32 -81.18
C GLN A 661 15.36 -77.94 -81.75
N ALA A 662 14.47 -77.24 -81.02
CA ALA A 662 14.29 -75.80 -81.11
C ALA A 662 13.91 -75.24 -79.73
N LYS A 663 14.85 -74.53 -79.06
CA LYS A 663 14.68 -73.47 -78.04
C LYS A 663 15.95 -73.35 -77.20
N GLN A 664 16.76 -72.31 -77.40
CA GLN A 664 17.64 -71.79 -76.34
C GLN A 664 18.23 -70.37 -76.52
N HIS A 665 18.03 -69.67 -77.65
CA HIS A 665 18.67 -68.36 -77.89
C HIS A 665 17.77 -67.10 -77.79
N LEU A 666 16.66 -67.12 -77.04
CA LEU A 666 15.78 -65.94 -76.90
C LEU A 666 15.81 -65.26 -75.51
N GLY A 667 16.33 -65.93 -74.47
CA GLY A 667 16.28 -65.42 -73.08
C GLY A 667 17.32 -64.36 -72.75
N VAL A 668 18.52 -64.48 -73.31
CA VAL A 668 19.70 -63.67 -72.91
C VAL A 668 19.61 -62.24 -73.47
N THR A 669 19.11 -62.07 -74.69
CA THR A 669 18.98 -60.76 -75.36
C THR A 669 17.85 -59.89 -74.79
N ILE A 670 16.82 -60.51 -74.19
CA ILE A 670 15.69 -59.80 -73.54
C ILE A 670 16.09 -59.26 -72.15
N LEU A 671 16.97 -59.97 -71.44
CA LEU A 671 17.44 -59.54 -70.13
C LEU A 671 18.47 -58.39 -70.24
N ALA A 672 19.39 -58.46 -71.21
CA ALA A 672 20.36 -57.38 -71.46
C ALA A 672 19.69 -56.07 -71.92
N SER A 673 18.67 -56.15 -72.78
CA SER A 673 17.93 -54.97 -73.26
C SER A 673 17.03 -54.34 -72.18
N ARG A 674 16.42 -55.15 -71.30
CA ARG A 674 15.68 -54.63 -70.12
C ARG A 674 16.61 -54.02 -69.08
N PHE A 675 17.81 -54.55 -68.89
CA PHE A 675 18.79 -53.99 -67.95
C PHE A 675 19.34 -52.65 -68.44
N ALA A 676 19.70 -52.54 -69.72
CA ALA A 676 20.14 -51.29 -70.35
C ALA A 676 19.04 -50.22 -70.41
N ALA A 677 17.78 -50.62 -70.60
CA ALA A 677 16.64 -49.69 -70.55
C ALA A 677 16.34 -49.17 -69.13
N ASN A 678 16.54 -49.99 -68.11
CA ASN A 678 16.35 -49.58 -66.70
C ASN A 678 17.49 -48.70 -66.17
N THR A 679 18.74 -48.92 -66.58
CA THR A 679 19.87 -48.05 -66.22
C THR A 679 19.79 -46.68 -66.92
N ARG A 680 19.35 -46.62 -68.19
CA ARG A 680 19.05 -45.34 -68.88
C ARG A 680 17.85 -44.59 -68.28
N ARG A 681 16.79 -45.29 -67.87
CA ARG A 681 15.66 -44.67 -67.12
C ARG A 681 16.08 -44.19 -65.74
N GLY A 682 17.00 -44.86 -65.07
CA GLY A 682 17.60 -44.43 -63.80
C GLY A 682 18.45 -43.17 -63.91
N ALA A 683 19.21 -43.02 -65.00
CA ALA A 683 20.06 -41.84 -65.26
C ALA A 683 19.26 -40.61 -65.75
N GLN A 684 18.18 -40.81 -66.53
CA GLN A 684 17.33 -39.71 -66.99
C GLN A 684 16.32 -39.21 -65.94
N LYS A 685 15.96 -40.02 -64.93
CA LYS A 685 15.12 -39.56 -63.78
C LYS A 685 15.86 -38.71 -62.74
N VAL A 686 17.14 -38.38 -62.96
CA VAL A 686 17.93 -37.50 -62.07
C VAL A 686 17.93 -36.04 -62.53
N LYS A 687 17.38 -35.72 -63.72
CA LYS A 687 16.98 -34.35 -64.05
C LYS A 687 15.53 -34.13 -63.62
N ASN A 688 15.34 -33.13 -62.76
CA ASN A 688 14.05 -32.61 -62.26
C ASN A 688 13.35 -33.43 -61.16
N VAL A 689 14.02 -33.63 -60.04
CA VAL A 689 13.33 -33.33 -58.77
C VAL A 689 13.78 -31.92 -58.40
N GLU A 690 12.99 -30.94 -58.86
CA GLU A 690 13.05 -29.60 -58.28
C GLU A 690 12.70 -29.79 -56.81
N MET A 691 13.73 -29.89 -55.96
CA MET A 691 13.55 -29.66 -54.54
C MET A 691 12.90 -28.30 -54.42
N LEU A 692 11.84 -28.17 -53.61
CA LEU A 692 11.42 -26.87 -53.10
C LEU A 692 12.71 -26.13 -52.74
N LYS A 693 13.04 -25.08 -53.50
CA LYS A 693 14.13 -24.19 -53.14
C LYS A 693 13.69 -23.61 -51.81
N LEU A 694 14.22 -24.15 -50.70
CA LEU A 694 14.11 -23.51 -49.40
C LEU A 694 14.77 -22.14 -49.60
N GLN A 695 13.92 -21.13 -49.77
CA GLN A 695 14.35 -19.76 -50.00
C GLN A 695 15.23 -19.39 -48.82
N LYS A 696 16.44 -18.91 -49.11
CA LYS A 696 17.35 -18.44 -48.08
C LYS A 696 16.59 -17.35 -47.29
N PRO A 697 16.49 -17.46 -45.96
CA PRO A 697 15.97 -16.38 -45.12
C PRO A 697 16.57 -15.04 -45.54
N GLU A 698 15.73 -14.02 -45.69
CA GLU A 698 16.22 -12.67 -45.99
C GLU A 698 17.16 -12.21 -44.88
N GLU A 699 18.28 -11.60 -45.28
CA GLU A 699 19.23 -11.09 -44.30
C GLU A 699 18.62 -9.87 -43.60
N PRO A 700 18.74 -9.77 -42.26
CA PRO A 700 18.38 -8.54 -41.59
C PRO A 700 19.26 -7.42 -42.15
N ASP A 701 18.62 -6.37 -42.65
CA ASP A 701 19.32 -5.28 -43.31
C ASP A 701 19.75 -4.27 -42.26
N PHE A 702 21.06 -4.25 -42.05
CA PHE A 702 21.75 -3.23 -41.27
C PHE A 702 22.61 -2.41 -42.23
N SER A 703 22.16 -2.11 -43.44
CA SER A 703 22.84 -1.20 -44.36
C SER A 703 22.03 0.09 -44.47
N THR A 704 22.72 1.20 -44.64
CA THR A 704 22.11 2.53 -44.75
C THR A 704 21.32 2.62 -46.06
N GLU A 705 20.00 2.68 -46.02
CA GLU A 705 19.31 3.52 -46.99
C GLU A 705 19.58 4.97 -46.55
N ARG A 706 20.39 5.68 -47.33
CA ARG A 706 20.23 7.13 -47.37
C ARG A 706 18.86 7.33 -47.99
N ASP A 707 17.95 7.94 -47.24
CA ASP A 707 16.79 8.57 -47.84
C ASP A 707 17.35 9.58 -48.87
N ASP A 708 17.28 9.23 -50.15
CA ASP A 708 17.36 10.20 -51.23
C ASP A 708 15.99 10.89 -51.30
N ASP A 709 16.05 12.22 -51.41
CA ASP A 709 14.99 13.25 -51.48
C ASP A 709 13.58 12.84 -51.96
#